data_AF-A0A939VLF2-F1
#
_entry.id   AF-A0A939VLF2-F1
#
_cell.length_a   1.000
_cell.length_b   1.000
_cell.length_c   1.000
_cell.angle_alpha   90.00
_cell.angle_beta   90.00
_cell.angle_gamma   90.00
#
_symmetry.space_group_name_H-M   'P 1'
#
loop_
_entity.id
_entity.type
_entity.pdbx_description
1 polymer ?
#
loop_
_entity_poly.entity_id
_entity_poly.type
_entity_poly.pdbx_seq_one_letter_code
_entity_poly.pdbx_strand_id
1 'polypeptide(L)'
;MNRKFLLVLLAVTLSASAFSQQIKALEFIWKGKYDNAAKAIEKGLSKNMDDVEFNFYKAYLLYQRAYEGYDPVESYKCLLNCETYYPQLDDKTKEKLNTVPINPEVFTKYIDTVCRYALRDATVANTFEAYQNYLFFYRKAPEDYKTEARMYRDIEAYKLALKDDTEESYNSFIKTYPEAQQIPDATKRRDDKAMEKAKAGNTVASYEEFLKKYPTSALAGEAQEQIYVIALADAEKENTSAALKQYMEKYPKSSQYYKAEMLYDEKLYNEETSDGDCSSYIRFAKRYPKSKWNNMALASAMQCAGDNAEVAKYCFKKLEGDKKKQALKLYYNIIAADGEMISLKALYEELDNSQRAIIRDSYVADSAIAAMGDKLKIHSKYNPKKAEAYDEYIKAAAPREKAFVALQKMIESDIESKNWSAATATIQKYRQYWKDKTKKIDNLLSIIEQKSQPVVAEALPETVNTSGNEYNPILSSDGNFMYFCGEGRSNNKSGEDIFVSEKTADGWSEAQIIGEISTKANDYPQCINASGNTMYIFKNGRLYFSKKAGATWGKAQKMSNNVNTSNWQCDAFLSKDGKALFFAAKRSDMLNMFNDADFDGLVYHGKVDEHQTDLYVCTINEDGEWGKPINLGGTINTLYTERTPFLHSDNKHLYFASDGHGGLGGLDMYVTTRLSDDCWDCWSEPINLGKEINTASDDMGYKISNDGTQAYFSKSTAGKGKKGNLDIFVITLPENLQPKNIK
;
A
#
# COMPACT_ATOMS: atom_id res chain seq x y z
N MET A 1 -38.96 -78.24 -32.23
CA MET A 1 -39.89 -79.00 -33.09
C MET A 1 -39.13 -80.20 -33.61
N ASN A 2 -39.53 -81.40 -33.21
CA ASN A 2 -38.72 -82.60 -33.33
C ASN A 2 -38.56 -82.99 -34.82
N ARG A 3 -37.35 -83.39 -35.26
CA ARG A 3 -37.04 -83.82 -36.65
C ARG A 3 -38.06 -84.84 -37.19
N LYS A 4 -38.65 -85.62 -36.29
CA LYS A 4 -39.68 -86.62 -36.60
C LYS A 4 -41.07 -86.05 -36.94
N PHE A 5 -41.41 -84.83 -36.51
CA PHE A 5 -42.78 -84.30 -36.67
C PHE A 5 -43.02 -83.70 -38.08
N LEU A 6 -41.99 -83.17 -38.77
CA LEU A 6 -42.12 -82.70 -40.15
C LEU A 6 -42.08 -83.85 -41.18
N LEU A 7 -41.28 -84.88 -40.90
CA LEU A 7 -41.17 -86.08 -41.75
C LEU A 7 -42.52 -86.81 -41.88
N VAL A 8 -43.40 -86.68 -40.89
CA VAL A 8 -44.73 -87.30 -40.92
C VAL A 8 -45.73 -86.45 -41.72
N LEU A 9 -45.61 -85.12 -41.75
CA LEU A 9 -46.53 -84.26 -42.51
C LEU A 9 -46.26 -84.29 -44.02
N LEU A 10 -44.99 -84.41 -44.45
CA LEU A 10 -44.61 -84.45 -45.86
C LEU A 10 -44.91 -85.78 -46.58
N ALA A 11 -45.27 -86.83 -45.82
CA ALA A 11 -45.65 -88.12 -46.38
C ALA A 11 -47.15 -88.23 -46.72
N VAL A 12 -47.98 -87.29 -46.28
CA VAL A 12 -49.44 -87.33 -46.49
C VAL A 12 -49.91 -86.01 -47.06
N THR A 13 -49.62 -85.80 -48.34
CA THR A 13 -50.43 -85.15 -49.40
C THR A 13 -49.48 -84.61 -50.46
N LEU A 14 -49.53 -85.16 -51.67
CA LEU A 14 -49.66 -84.41 -52.94
C LEU A 14 -49.32 -85.27 -54.17
N SER A 15 -50.19 -85.18 -55.16
CA SER A 15 -49.93 -85.55 -56.54
C SER A 15 -49.22 -84.41 -57.31
N ALA A 16 -48.48 -84.82 -58.34
CA ALA A 16 -48.07 -84.08 -59.54
C ALA A 16 -47.02 -82.95 -59.46
N SER A 17 -45.77 -83.38 -59.65
CA SER A 17 -44.74 -82.94 -60.63
C SER A 17 -44.22 -81.48 -60.74
N ALA A 18 -44.89 -80.47 -60.19
CA ALA A 18 -44.28 -79.14 -59.99
C ALA A 18 -43.75 -78.95 -58.55
N PHE A 19 -44.26 -79.76 -57.62
CA PHE A 19 -43.85 -79.80 -56.21
C PHE A 19 -42.57 -80.63 -55.97
N SER A 20 -42.11 -81.38 -56.98
CA SER A 20 -41.04 -82.38 -56.80
C SER A 20 -39.62 -81.81 -56.78
N GLN A 21 -39.40 -80.54 -57.16
CA GLN A 21 -38.10 -79.87 -56.99
C GLN A 21 -38.06 -79.10 -55.66
N GLN A 22 -39.20 -78.55 -55.24
CA GLN A 22 -39.39 -77.77 -54.00
C GLN A 22 -39.10 -78.63 -52.75
N ILE A 23 -39.64 -79.85 -52.67
CA ILE A 23 -39.40 -80.77 -51.53
C ILE A 23 -37.96 -81.36 -51.53
N LYS A 24 -37.34 -81.53 -52.71
CA LYS A 24 -36.01 -82.17 -52.82
C LYS A 24 -34.90 -81.37 -52.17
N ALA A 25 -34.95 -80.04 -52.23
CA ALA A 25 -33.95 -79.19 -51.58
C ALA A 25 -33.96 -79.40 -50.07
N LEU A 26 -35.14 -79.34 -49.43
CA LEU A 26 -35.30 -79.56 -48.01
C LEU A 26 -34.92 -81.00 -47.61
N GLU A 27 -35.28 -82.00 -48.42
CA GLU A 27 -34.90 -83.40 -48.24
C GLU A 27 -33.37 -83.61 -48.30
N PHE A 28 -32.68 -82.91 -49.22
CA PHE A 28 -31.22 -82.93 -49.29
C PHE A 28 -30.57 -82.32 -48.05
N ILE A 29 -31.09 -81.21 -47.52
CA ILE A 29 -30.60 -80.62 -46.27
C ILE A 29 -30.74 -81.61 -45.11
N TRP A 30 -31.88 -82.30 -44.99
CA TRP A 30 -32.12 -83.27 -43.91
C TRP A 30 -31.25 -84.53 -44.00
N LYS A 31 -30.92 -84.97 -45.22
CA LYS A 31 -30.00 -86.09 -45.47
C LYS A 31 -28.52 -85.70 -45.37
N GLY A 32 -28.20 -84.44 -45.04
CA GLY A 32 -26.83 -83.93 -44.98
C GLY A 32 -26.15 -83.78 -46.35
N LYS A 33 -26.93 -83.81 -47.45
CA LYS A 33 -26.44 -83.65 -48.83
C LYS A 33 -26.44 -82.17 -49.24
N TYR A 34 -25.67 -81.36 -48.53
CA TYR A 34 -25.78 -79.90 -48.60
C TYR A 34 -25.47 -79.29 -49.98
N ASP A 35 -24.47 -79.77 -50.72
CA ASP A 35 -24.15 -79.25 -52.07
C ASP A 35 -25.27 -79.47 -53.08
N ASN A 36 -25.98 -80.60 -52.93
CA ASN A 36 -27.15 -80.90 -53.76
C ASN A 36 -28.34 -80.00 -53.40
N ALA A 37 -28.48 -79.64 -52.12
CA ALA A 37 -29.46 -78.65 -51.69
C ALA A 37 -29.12 -77.25 -52.23
N ALA A 38 -27.85 -76.82 -52.14
CA ALA A 38 -27.37 -75.53 -52.62
C ALA A 38 -27.68 -75.33 -54.12
N LYS A 39 -27.29 -76.31 -54.96
CA LYS A 39 -27.58 -76.28 -56.41
C LYS A 39 -29.07 -76.22 -56.73
N ALA A 40 -29.90 -76.93 -55.96
CA ALA A 40 -31.35 -76.92 -56.14
C ALA A 40 -31.96 -75.56 -55.77
N ILE A 41 -31.47 -74.95 -54.69
CA ILE A 41 -31.92 -73.64 -54.19
C ILE A 41 -31.49 -72.51 -55.15
N GLU A 42 -30.24 -72.50 -55.61
CA GLU A 42 -29.74 -71.50 -56.57
C GLU A 42 -30.52 -71.54 -57.89
N LYS A 43 -30.81 -72.74 -58.39
CA LYS A 43 -31.64 -72.89 -59.59
C LYS A 43 -33.05 -72.35 -59.38
N GLY A 44 -33.62 -72.50 -58.18
CA GLY A 44 -34.91 -71.91 -57.81
C GLY A 44 -34.86 -70.38 -57.83
N LEU A 45 -33.90 -69.81 -57.10
CA LEU A 45 -33.74 -68.37 -56.96
C LEU A 45 -33.32 -67.67 -58.26
N SER A 46 -32.66 -68.36 -59.21
CA SER A 46 -32.35 -67.82 -60.54
C SER A 46 -33.59 -67.48 -61.38
N LYS A 47 -34.74 -68.05 -61.05
CA LYS A 47 -36.02 -67.80 -61.74
C LYS A 47 -36.83 -66.69 -61.07
N ASN A 48 -36.74 -66.60 -59.75
CA ASN A 48 -37.36 -65.55 -58.95
C ASN A 48 -36.54 -65.36 -57.68
N MET A 49 -35.83 -64.24 -57.59
CA MET A 49 -34.95 -63.94 -56.45
C MET A 49 -35.72 -63.67 -55.15
N ASP A 50 -36.98 -63.26 -55.26
CA ASP A 50 -37.86 -62.92 -54.13
C ASP A 50 -38.76 -64.09 -53.71
N ASP A 51 -38.53 -65.28 -54.26
CA ASP A 51 -39.32 -66.48 -53.96
C ASP A 51 -39.19 -66.87 -52.48
N VAL A 52 -40.30 -66.80 -51.75
CA VAL A 52 -40.31 -66.99 -50.30
C VAL A 52 -39.94 -68.42 -49.89
N GLU A 53 -40.32 -69.42 -50.67
CA GLU A 53 -40.04 -70.83 -50.37
C GLU A 53 -38.54 -71.13 -50.54
N PHE A 54 -37.97 -70.71 -51.67
CA PHE A 54 -36.53 -70.92 -51.92
C PHE A 54 -35.64 -70.04 -51.04
N ASN A 55 -36.05 -68.82 -50.70
CA ASN A 55 -35.35 -68.00 -49.70
C ASN A 55 -35.41 -68.65 -48.31
N PHE A 56 -36.54 -69.26 -47.94
CA PHE A 56 -36.65 -70.00 -46.68
C PHE A 56 -35.75 -71.24 -46.66
N TYR A 57 -35.67 -72.00 -47.76
CA TYR A 57 -34.74 -73.12 -47.87
C TYR A 57 -33.27 -72.68 -47.90
N LYS A 58 -32.95 -71.57 -48.56
CA LYS A 58 -31.62 -70.96 -48.54
C LYS A 58 -31.23 -70.58 -47.12
N ALA A 59 -32.11 -69.88 -46.39
CA ALA A 59 -31.92 -69.62 -44.98
C ALA A 59 -31.68 -70.91 -44.20
N TYR A 60 -32.56 -71.90 -44.37
CA TYR A 60 -32.50 -73.16 -43.64
C TYR A 60 -31.20 -73.95 -43.89
N LEU A 61 -30.63 -73.89 -45.09
CA LEU A 61 -29.34 -74.46 -45.45
C LEU A 61 -28.18 -73.67 -44.81
N LEU A 62 -28.19 -72.34 -44.95
CA LEU A 62 -27.08 -71.47 -44.58
C LEU A 62 -26.84 -71.38 -43.07
N TYR A 63 -27.83 -71.65 -42.22
CA TYR A 63 -27.62 -71.73 -40.76
C TYR A 63 -27.18 -73.11 -40.26
N GLN A 64 -27.01 -74.11 -41.15
CA GLN A 64 -26.50 -75.43 -40.75
C GLN A 64 -24.99 -75.38 -40.57
N ARG A 65 -24.49 -75.47 -39.32
CA ARG A 65 -23.05 -75.46 -39.03
C ARG A 65 -22.22 -76.56 -39.70
N ALA A 66 -22.86 -77.65 -40.14
CA ALA A 66 -22.20 -78.74 -40.85
C ALA A 66 -22.08 -78.51 -42.37
N TYR A 67 -22.68 -77.43 -42.89
CA TYR A 67 -22.55 -77.02 -44.28
C TYR A 67 -21.29 -76.15 -44.45
N GLU A 68 -20.48 -76.44 -45.46
CA GLU A 68 -19.26 -75.68 -45.76
C GLU A 68 -19.55 -74.20 -46.07
N GLY A 69 -20.71 -73.92 -46.69
CA GLY A 69 -21.20 -72.56 -46.93
C GLY A 69 -22.00 -71.96 -45.77
N TYR A 70 -21.74 -72.35 -44.51
CA TYR A 70 -22.39 -71.78 -43.34
C TYR A 70 -22.23 -70.26 -43.31
N ASP A 71 -23.35 -69.54 -43.44
CA ASP A 71 -23.40 -68.08 -43.43
C ASP A 71 -24.65 -67.62 -42.68
N PRO A 72 -24.55 -67.42 -41.36
CA PRO A 72 -25.70 -67.01 -40.56
C PRO A 72 -26.15 -65.58 -40.86
N VAL A 73 -25.31 -64.73 -41.49
CA VAL A 73 -25.70 -63.36 -41.87
C VAL A 73 -26.60 -63.43 -43.10
N GLU A 74 -26.18 -64.17 -44.12
CA GLU A 74 -26.98 -64.36 -45.33
C GLU A 74 -28.23 -65.19 -45.04
N SER A 75 -28.16 -66.16 -44.12
CA SER A 75 -29.36 -66.85 -43.61
C SER A 75 -30.37 -65.88 -43.00
N TYR A 76 -29.91 -64.92 -42.20
CA TYR A 76 -30.77 -63.92 -41.57
C TYR A 76 -31.40 -62.98 -42.61
N LYS A 77 -30.62 -62.51 -43.59
CA LYS A 77 -31.13 -61.71 -44.71
C LYS A 77 -32.20 -62.46 -45.51
N CYS A 78 -31.99 -63.74 -45.80
CA CYS A 78 -32.97 -64.58 -46.50
C CYS A 78 -34.28 -64.69 -45.70
N LEU A 79 -34.24 -64.78 -44.37
CA LEU A 79 -35.44 -64.80 -43.52
C LEU A 79 -36.15 -63.44 -43.49
N LEU A 80 -35.41 -62.33 -43.42
CA LEU A 80 -36.00 -60.99 -43.56
C LEU A 80 -36.65 -60.79 -44.94
N ASN A 81 -36.06 -61.41 -45.97
CA ASN A 81 -36.61 -61.41 -47.32
C ASN A 81 -37.97 -62.14 -47.34
N CYS A 82 -38.04 -63.30 -46.70
CA CYS A 82 -39.28 -64.06 -46.52
C CYS A 82 -40.35 -63.22 -45.80
N GLU A 83 -40.02 -62.54 -44.70
CA GLU A 83 -40.96 -61.67 -43.98
C GLU A 83 -41.47 -60.51 -44.84
N THR A 84 -40.62 -59.98 -45.73
CA THR A 84 -40.95 -58.84 -46.60
C THR A 84 -41.91 -59.23 -47.72
N TYR A 85 -41.68 -60.39 -48.34
CA TYR A 85 -42.44 -60.82 -49.52
C TYR A 85 -43.61 -61.76 -49.23
N TYR A 86 -43.60 -62.51 -48.12
CA TYR A 86 -44.72 -63.39 -47.76
C TYR A 86 -46.09 -62.68 -47.68
N PRO A 87 -46.21 -61.45 -47.12
CA PRO A 87 -47.48 -60.72 -47.11
C PRO A 87 -48.03 -60.43 -48.50
N GLN A 88 -47.15 -60.31 -49.51
CA GLN A 88 -47.47 -59.93 -50.89
C GLN A 88 -47.97 -61.11 -51.74
N LEU A 89 -47.88 -62.35 -51.22
CA LEU A 89 -48.37 -63.55 -51.90
C LEU A 89 -49.91 -63.63 -51.88
N ASP A 90 -50.50 -64.28 -52.89
CA ASP A 90 -51.93 -64.60 -52.91
C ASP A 90 -52.30 -65.68 -51.86
N ASP A 91 -53.57 -65.72 -51.47
CA ASP A 91 -54.04 -66.60 -50.39
C ASP A 91 -53.85 -68.10 -50.69
N LYS A 92 -53.96 -68.50 -51.96
CA LYS A 92 -53.77 -69.90 -52.38
C LYS A 92 -52.30 -70.32 -52.25
N THR A 93 -51.38 -69.42 -52.59
CA THR A 93 -49.95 -69.65 -52.41
C THR A 93 -49.58 -69.72 -50.91
N LYS A 94 -50.15 -68.84 -50.07
CA LYS A 94 -49.97 -68.88 -48.61
C LYS A 94 -50.48 -70.19 -47.99
N GLU A 95 -51.66 -70.67 -48.38
CA GLU A 95 -52.23 -71.94 -47.90
C GLU A 95 -51.31 -73.13 -48.24
N LYS A 96 -50.74 -73.15 -49.45
CA LYS A 96 -49.79 -74.18 -49.88
C LYS A 96 -48.51 -74.16 -49.04
N LEU A 97 -47.93 -72.99 -48.81
CA LEU A 97 -46.71 -72.84 -48.00
C LEU A 97 -46.93 -73.22 -46.53
N ASN A 98 -48.13 -72.99 -45.99
CA ASN A 98 -48.52 -73.41 -44.64
C ASN A 98 -48.51 -74.95 -44.46
N THR A 99 -48.72 -75.73 -45.53
CA THR A 99 -48.64 -77.21 -45.47
C THR A 99 -47.20 -77.73 -45.20
N VAL A 100 -46.18 -76.94 -45.55
CA VAL A 100 -44.75 -77.24 -45.35
C VAL A 100 -44.11 -76.30 -44.30
N PRO A 101 -44.86 -76.02 -43.23
CA PRO A 101 -44.74 -74.86 -42.31
C PRO A 101 -43.81 -73.71 -42.74
N ILE A 102 -44.06 -73.09 -43.88
CA ILE A 102 -43.38 -71.86 -44.32
C ILE A 102 -44.35 -70.70 -44.10
N ASN A 103 -44.24 -70.01 -42.97
CA ASN A 103 -45.13 -68.93 -42.58
C ASN A 103 -44.49 -67.98 -41.56
N PRO A 104 -45.12 -66.83 -41.23
CA PRO A 104 -44.53 -65.80 -40.36
C PRO A 104 -44.14 -66.29 -38.96
N GLU A 105 -44.93 -67.16 -38.34
CA GLU A 105 -44.61 -67.76 -37.02
C GLU A 105 -43.31 -68.58 -37.10
N VAL A 106 -43.17 -69.35 -38.18
CA VAL A 106 -41.98 -70.16 -38.42
C VAL A 106 -40.77 -69.28 -38.77
N PHE A 107 -40.94 -68.22 -39.57
CA PHE A 107 -39.87 -67.25 -39.84
C PHE A 107 -39.35 -66.63 -38.55
N THR A 108 -40.24 -66.19 -37.66
CA THR A 108 -39.89 -65.60 -36.36
C THR A 108 -39.04 -66.56 -35.53
N LYS A 109 -39.42 -67.84 -35.49
CA LYS A 109 -38.67 -68.89 -34.77
C LYS A 109 -37.30 -69.19 -35.38
N TYR A 110 -37.20 -69.19 -36.71
CA TYR A 110 -35.91 -69.39 -37.38
C TYR A 110 -35.02 -68.15 -37.26
N ILE A 111 -35.58 -66.94 -37.28
CA ILE A 111 -34.84 -65.71 -36.99
C ILE A 111 -34.25 -65.79 -35.58
N ASP A 112 -35.04 -66.15 -34.58
CA ASP A 112 -34.56 -66.38 -33.21
C ASP A 112 -33.43 -67.44 -33.16
N THR A 113 -33.60 -68.56 -33.86
CA THR A 113 -32.58 -69.64 -33.93
C THR A 113 -31.28 -69.17 -34.57
N VAL A 114 -31.36 -68.44 -35.68
CA VAL A 114 -30.21 -67.89 -36.40
C VAL A 114 -29.51 -66.84 -35.54
N CYS A 115 -30.25 -65.93 -34.90
CA CYS A 115 -29.70 -64.95 -33.96
C CYS A 115 -28.97 -65.65 -32.80
N ARG A 116 -29.55 -66.70 -32.20
CA ARG A 116 -28.89 -67.46 -31.12
C ARG A 116 -27.59 -68.12 -31.58
N TYR A 117 -27.56 -68.70 -32.78
CA TYR A 117 -26.36 -69.34 -33.31
C TYR A 117 -25.28 -68.33 -33.68
N ALA A 118 -25.66 -67.19 -34.25
CA ALA A 118 -24.76 -66.10 -34.54
C ALA A 118 -24.19 -65.49 -33.26
N LEU A 119 -24.99 -65.34 -32.20
CA LEU A 119 -24.49 -64.92 -30.89
C LEU A 119 -23.49 -65.93 -30.34
N ARG A 120 -23.79 -67.23 -30.41
CA ARG A 120 -22.84 -68.27 -30.00
C ARG A 120 -21.53 -68.20 -30.79
N ASP A 121 -21.58 -67.93 -32.08
CA ASP A 121 -20.36 -67.77 -32.89
C ASP A 121 -19.57 -66.53 -32.50
N ALA A 122 -20.26 -65.41 -32.24
CA ALA A 122 -19.62 -64.22 -31.69
C ALA A 122 -18.97 -64.50 -30.34
N THR A 123 -19.64 -65.28 -29.47
CA THR A 123 -19.10 -65.71 -28.17
C THR A 123 -17.92 -66.67 -28.28
N VAL A 124 -17.89 -67.55 -29.28
CA VAL A 124 -16.73 -68.42 -29.54
C VAL A 124 -15.55 -67.62 -30.07
N ALA A 125 -15.80 -66.65 -30.96
CA ALA A 125 -14.76 -65.75 -31.43
C ALA A 125 -14.23 -64.85 -30.30
N ASN A 126 -15.12 -64.42 -29.40
CA ASN A 126 -14.84 -63.58 -28.23
C ASN A 126 -13.98 -62.35 -28.58
N THR A 127 -14.36 -61.62 -29.63
CA THR A 127 -13.70 -60.40 -30.09
C THR A 127 -14.68 -59.24 -30.18
N PHE A 128 -14.15 -58.01 -30.04
CA PHE A 128 -14.91 -56.79 -30.23
C PHE A 128 -15.63 -56.75 -31.57
N GLU A 129 -14.93 -57.09 -32.66
CA GLU A 129 -15.45 -57.10 -34.02
C GLU A 129 -16.59 -58.11 -34.17
N ALA A 130 -16.48 -59.29 -33.55
CA ALA A 130 -17.52 -60.31 -33.65
C ALA A 130 -18.83 -59.85 -32.99
N TYR A 131 -18.78 -59.25 -31.80
CA TYR A 131 -19.97 -58.74 -31.13
C TYR A 131 -20.53 -57.47 -31.81
N GLN A 132 -19.67 -56.58 -32.32
CA GLN A 132 -20.10 -55.41 -33.10
C GLN A 132 -20.82 -55.84 -34.38
N ASN A 133 -20.24 -56.79 -35.12
CA ASN A 133 -20.86 -57.35 -36.32
C ASN A 133 -22.21 -58.00 -35.98
N TYR A 134 -22.30 -58.74 -34.87
CA TYR A 134 -23.56 -59.31 -34.42
C TYR A 134 -24.63 -58.21 -34.19
N LEU A 135 -24.31 -57.18 -33.42
CA LEU A 135 -25.24 -56.08 -33.14
C LEU A 135 -25.62 -55.28 -34.40
N PHE A 136 -24.72 -55.18 -35.37
CA PHE A 136 -24.97 -54.49 -36.63
C PHE A 136 -25.93 -55.25 -37.55
N PHE A 137 -25.70 -56.55 -37.74
CA PHE A 137 -26.45 -57.37 -38.70
C PHE A 137 -27.78 -57.88 -38.13
N TYR A 138 -27.82 -58.33 -36.87
CA TYR A 138 -28.99 -59.02 -36.30
C TYR A 138 -29.93 -58.07 -35.53
N ARG A 139 -30.47 -57.07 -36.22
CA ARG A 139 -31.26 -55.98 -35.60
C ARG A 139 -32.57 -56.44 -34.94
N LYS A 140 -33.19 -57.51 -35.46
CA LYS A 140 -34.40 -58.14 -34.88
C LYS A 140 -34.08 -59.23 -33.83
N ALA A 141 -32.84 -59.38 -33.39
CA ALA A 141 -32.53 -60.32 -32.31
C ALA A 141 -33.31 -59.96 -31.03
N PRO A 142 -33.73 -60.97 -30.24
CA PRO A 142 -34.27 -60.77 -28.89
C PRO A 142 -33.40 -59.83 -28.03
N GLU A 143 -34.03 -59.06 -27.15
CA GLU A 143 -33.33 -58.02 -26.38
C GLU A 143 -32.35 -58.58 -25.35
N ASP A 144 -32.63 -59.76 -24.79
CA ASP A 144 -31.70 -60.52 -23.96
C ASP A 144 -30.41 -60.86 -24.74
N TYR A 145 -30.51 -61.32 -25.98
CA TYR A 145 -29.34 -61.65 -26.82
C TYR A 145 -28.53 -60.41 -27.17
N LYS A 146 -29.20 -59.28 -27.48
CA LYS A 146 -28.51 -58.01 -27.73
C LYS A 146 -27.88 -57.46 -26.47
N THR A 147 -28.50 -57.63 -25.31
CA THR A 147 -27.95 -57.22 -24.01
C THR A 147 -26.70 -58.03 -23.69
N GLU A 148 -26.74 -59.35 -23.87
CA GLU A 148 -25.58 -60.23 -23.71
C GLU A 148 -24.44 -59.85 -24.68
N ALA A 149 -24.75 -59.63 -25.96
CA ALA A 149 -23.76 -59.19 -26.96
C ALA A 149 -23.15 -57.83 -26.63
N ARG A 150 -23.95 -56.85 -26.17
CA ARG A 150 -23.45 -55.54 -25.71
C ARG A 150 -22.53 -55.70 -24.51
N MET A 151 -22.91 -56.51 -23.52
CA MET A 151 -22.10 -56.78 -22.34
C MET A 151 -20.71 -57.33 -22.72
N TYR A 152 -20.63 -58.36 -23.56
CA TYR A 152 -19.35 -58.92 -23.98
C TYR A 152 -18.55 -57.98 -24.90
N ARG A 153 -19.23 -57.27 -25.80
CA ARG A 153 -18.60 -56.20 -26.61
C ARG A 153 -17.94 -55.17 -25.70
N ASP A 154 -18.64 -54.70 -24.67
CA ASP A 154 -18.16 -53.65 -23.77
C ASP A 154 -16.97 -54.17 -22.94
N ILE A 155 -16.99 -55.44 -22.53
CA ILE A 155 -15.83 -56.10 -21.90
C ILE A 155 -14.62 -56.11 -22.83
N GLU A 156 -14.76 -56.53 -24.08
CA GLU A 156 -13.64 -56.58 -25.04
C GLU A 156 -13.17 -55.17 -25.43
N ALA A 157 -14.10 -54.21 -25.61
CA ALA A 157 -13.76 -52.81 -25.83
C ALA A 157 -13.00 -52.20 -24.64
N TYR A 158 -13.36 -52.57 -23.41
CA TYR A 158 -12.64 -52.13 -22.22
C TYR A 158 -11.23 -52.71 -22.16
N LYS A 159 -11.04 -53.98 -22.55
CA LYS A 159 -9.69 -54.59 -22.65
C LYS A 159 -8.79 -53.84 -23.64
N LEU A 160 -9.35 -53.32 -24.73
CA LEU A 160 -8.60 -52.45 -25.65
C LEU A 160 -8.18 -51.14 -24.96
N ALA A 161 -9.09 -50.49 -24.24
CA ALA A 161 -8.76 -49.28 -23.47
C ALA A 161 -7.69 -49.53 -22.40
N LEU A 162 -7.75 -50.68 -21.70
CA LEU A 162 -6.74 -51.13 -20.73
C LEU A 162 -5.38 -51.41 -21.38
N LYS A 163 -5.35 -51.86 -22.63
CA LYS A 163 -4.10 -52.11 -23.36
C LYS A 163 -3.39 -50.81 -23.71
N ASP A 164 -4.14 -49.80 -24.10
CA ASP A 164 -3.58 -48.47 -24.41
C ASP A 164 -3.21 -47.72 -23.13
N ASP A 165 -4.01 -47.87 -22.07
CA ASP A 165 -3.79 -47.32 -20.72
C ASP A 165 -3.52 -45.78 -20.70
N THR A 166 -4.35 -45.01 -21.41
CA THR A 166 -4.24 -43.54 -21.53
C THR A 166 -5.52 -42.83 -21.07
N GLU A 167 -5.40 -41.56 -20.71
CA GLU A 167 -6.57 -40.68 -20.44
C GLU A 167 -7.55 -40.71 -21.62
N GLU A 168 -7.04 -40.64 -22.85
CA GLU A 168 -7.81 -40.64 -24.09
C GLU A 168 -8.52 -41.97 -24.36
N SER A 169 -7.86 -43.12 -24.11
CA SER A 169 -8.47 -44.43 -24.35
C SER A 169 -9.65 -44.68 -23.40
N TYR A 170 -9.50 -44.34 -22.12
CA TYR A 170 -10.60 -44.47 -21.15
C TYR A 170 -11.73 -43.46 -21.42
N ASN A 171 -11.41 -42.22 -21.80
CA ASN A 171 -12.42 -41.24 -22.20
C ASN A 171 -13.22 -41.70 -23.42
N SER A 172 -12.54 -42.25 -24.42
CA SER A 172 -13.18 -42.81 -25.61
C SER A 172 -14.12 -43.96 -25.25
N PHE A 173 -13.69 -44.86 -24.37
CA PHE A 173 -14.51 -45.96 -23.87
C PHE A 173 -15.76 -45.46 -23.14
N ILE A 174 -15.62 -44.58 -22.15
CA ILE A 174 -16.73 -44.05 -21.34
C ILE A 174 -17.75 -43.32 -22.23
N LYS A 175 -17.27 -42.53 -23.21
CA LYS A 175 -18.13 -41.80 -24.13
C LYS A 175 -18.87 -42.72 -25.10
N THR A 176 -18.21 -43.78 -25.57
CA THR A 176 -18.76 -44.68 -26.60
C THR A 176 -19.71 -45.71 -25.99
N TYR A 177 -19.48 -46.13 -24.75
CA TYR A 177 -20.24 -47.19 -24.06
C TYR A 177 -20.77 -46.71 -22.70
N PRO A 178 -21.70 -45.72 -22.67
CA PRO A 178 -22.15 -45.08 -21.44
C PRO A 178 -23.00 -45.97 -20.50
N GLU A 179 -23.38 -47.17 -20.94
CA GLU A 179 -24.11 -48.16 -20.15
C GLU A 179 -23.24 -49.34 -19.71
N ALA A 180 -21.94 -49.32 -20.03
CA ALA A 180 -21.03 -50.42 -19.69
C ALA A 180 -20.81 -50.53 -18.18
N GLN A 181 -20.79 -51.76 -17.67
CA GLN A 181 -20.55 -52.03 -16.24
C GLN A 181 -19.14 -51.62 -15.79
N GLN A 182 -18.20 -51.48 -16.72
CA GLN A 182 -16.80 -51.13 -16.48
C GLN A 182 -16.58 -49.63 -16.27
N ILE A 183 -17.59 -48.78 -16.48
CA ILE A 183 -17.45 -47.32 -16.36
C ILE A 183 -16.84 -46.87 -15.04
N PRO A 184 -17.21 -47.41 -13.85
CA PRO A 184 -16.59 -46.98 -12.60
C PRO A 184 -15.07 -47.22 -12.55
N ASP A 185 -14.60 -48.38 -13.03
CA ASP A 185 -13.17 -48.69 -13.08
C ASP A 185 -12.44 -47.86 -14.15
N ALA A 186 -13.05 -47.72 -15.34
CA ALA A 186 -12.52 -46.88 -16.42
C ALA A 186 -12.39 -45.40 -15.99
N THR A 187 -13.39 -44.89 -15.28
CA THR A 187 -13.44 -43.53 -14.72
C THR A 187 -12.32 -43.32 -13.73
N LYS A 188 -12.12 -44.27 -12.80
CA LYS A 188 -11.03 -44.23 -11.84
C LYS A 188 -9.66 -44.22 -12.52
N ARG A 189 -9.42 -45.14 -13.46
CA ARG A 189 -8.14 -45.23 -14.19
C ARG A 189 -7.86 -43.99 -15.03
N ARG A 190 -8.88 -43.44 -15.70
CA ARG A 190 -8.77 -42.16 -16.41
C ARG A 190 -8.31 -41.06 -15.46
N ASP A 191 -8.95 -40.92 -14.30
CA ASP A 191 -8.61 -39.90 -13.32
C ASP A 191 -7.18 -40.09 -12.79
N ASP A 192 -6.77 -41.34 -12.53
CA ASP A 192 -5.40 -41.66 -12.14
C ASP A 192 -4.38 -41.20 -13.21
N LYS A 193 -4.63 -41.49 -14.49
CA LYS A 193 -3.75 -41.05 -15.61
C LYS A 193 -3.72 -39.54 -15.78
N ALA A 194 -4.87 -38.88 -15.68
CA ALA A 194 -4.94 -37.43 -15.77
C ALA A 194 -4.23 -36.76 -14.58
N MET A 195 -4.33 -37.34 -13.37
CA MET A 195 -3.62 -36.88 -12.19
C MET A 195 -2.10 -37.11 -12.28
N GLU A 196 -1.64 -38.25 -12.84
CA GLU A 196 -0.22 -38.48 -13.12
C GLU A 196 0.35 -37.37 -14.03
N LYS A 197 -0.38 -36.97 -15.07
CA LYS A 197 -0.01 -35.87 -15.94
C LYS A 197 0.03 -34.53 -15.21
N ALA A 198 -0.94 -34.25 -14.34
CA ALA A 198 -0.96 -33.03 -13.53
C ALA A 198 0.25 -32.98 -12.56
N LYS A 199 0.58 -34.11 -11.93
CA LYS A 199 1.74 -34.27 -11.04
C LYS A 199 3.07 -34.11 -11.79
N ALA A 200 3.18 -34.63 -13.01
CA ALA A 200 4.37 -34.45 -13.84
C ALA A 200 4.59 -32.97 -14.21
N GLY A 201 3.50 -32.22 -14.46
CA GLY A 201 3.56 -30.78 -14.69
C GLY A 201 3.91 -29.98 -13.43
N ASN A 202 3.43 -30.41 -12.26
CA ASN A 202 3.67 -29.82 -10.94
C ASN A 202 3.52 -28.27 -10.90
N THR A 203 2.48 -27.75 -11.53
CA THR A 203 2.16 -26.31 -11.53
C THR A 203 0.69 -26.10 -11.19
N VAL A 204 0.34 -24.90 -10.71
CA VAL A 204 -1.07 -24.52 -10.52
C VAL A 204 -1.90 -24.79 -11.78
N ALA A 205 -1.38 -24.43 -12.95
CA ALA A 205 -2.07 -24.62 -14.23
C ALA A 205 -2.34 -26.11 -14.55
N SER A 206 -1.39 -27.01 -14.27
CA SER A 206 -1.57 -28.44 -14.58
C SER A 206 -2.65 -29.08 -13.70
N TYR A 207 -2.74 -28.70 -12.42
CA TYR A 207 -3.80 -29.16 -11.52
C TYR A 207 -5.16 -28.47 -11.79
N GLU A 208 -5.16 -27.18 -12.18
CA GLU A 208 -6.38 -26.48 -12.61
C GLU A 208 -6.98 -27.10 -13.88
N GLU A 209 -6.14 -27.54 -14.84
CA GLU A 209 -6.59 -28.27 -16.02
C GLU A 209 -7.25 -29.60 -15.65
N PHE A 210 -6.68 -30.35 -14.71
CA PHE A 210 -7.27 -31.58 -14.17
C PHE A 210 -8.65 -31.31 -13.57
N LEU A 211 -8.76 -30.33 -12.67
CA LEU A 211 -10.03 -29.98 -12.02
C LEU A 211 -11.08 -29.47 -13.01
N LYS A 212 -10.66 -28.77 -14.06
CA LYS A 212 -11.55 -28.30 -15.14
C LYS A 212 -12.12 -29.48 -15.94
N LYS A 213 -11.31 -30.49 -16.24
CA LYS A 213 -11.76 -31.67 -16.99
C LYS A 213 -12.56 -32.64 -16.13
N TYR A 214 -12.16 -32.83 -14.87
CA TYR A 214 -12.67 -33.88 -13.99
C TYR A 214 -13.09 -33.34 -12.61
N PRO A 215 -14.06 -32.40 -12.54
CA PRO A 215 -14.42 -31.72 -11.29
C PRO A 215 -15.05 -32.64 -10.23
N THR A 216 -15.62 -33.78 -10.64
CA THR A 216 -16.23 -34.77 -9.75
C THR A 216 -15.31 -35.95 -9.44
N SER A 217 -14.03 -35.87 -9.81
CA SER A 217 -13.06 -36.93 -9.51
C SER A 217 -12.89 -37.10 -8.00
N ALA A 218 -12.68 -38.33 -7.55
CA ALA A 218 -12.29 -38.60 -6.16
C ALA A 218 -10.93 -37.95 -5.79
N LEU A 219 -10.09 -37.64 -6.79
CA LEU A 219 -8.79 -36.99 -6.61
C LEU A 219 -8.86 -35.46 -6.66
N ALA A 220 -10.05 -34.87 -6.87
CA ALA A 220 -10.20 -33.42 -6.96
C ALA A 220 -9.73 -32.69 -5.69
N GLY A 221 -9.96 -33.27 -4.50
CA GLY A 221 -9.47 -32.72 -3.24
C GLY A 221 -7.95 -32.69 -3.16
N GLU A 222 -7.27 -33.75 -3.64
CA GLU A 222 -5.80 -33.81 -3.69
C GLU A 222 -5.24 -32.76 -4.65
N ALA A 223 -5.81 -32.64 -5.86
CA ALA A 223 -5.39 -31.64 -6.84
C ALA A 223 -5.55 -30.21 -6.31
N GLN A 224 -6.67 -29.94 -5.64
CA GLN A 224 -6.94 -28.64 -5.03
C GLN A 224 -5.93 -28.31 -3.92
N GLU A 225 -5.54 -29.29 -3.10
CA GLU A 225 -4.52 -29.10 -2.08
C GLU A 225 -3.14 -28.80 -2.68
N GLN A 226 -2.77 -29.48 -3.77
CA GLN A 226 -1.51 -29.19 -4.49
C GLN A 226 -1.49 -27.76 -5.07
N ILE A 227 -2.62 -27.26 -5.58
CA ILE A 227 -2.73 -25.86 -6.01
C ILE A 227 -2.41 -24.91 -4.86
N TYR A 228 -2.98 -25.13 -3.67
CA TYR A 228 -2.72 -24.28 -2.50
C TYR A 228 -1.24 -24.29 -2.11
N VAL A 229 -0.63 -25.48 -2.02
CA VAL A 229 0.78 -25.63 -1.64
C VAL A 229 1.71 -24.92 -2.62
N ILE A 230 1.52 -25.14 -3.94
CA ILE A 230 2.38 -24.55 -4.97
C ILE A 230 2.18 -23.05 -5.04
N ALA A 231 0.93 -22.57 -5.04
CA ALA A 231 0.66 -21.14 -5.12
C ALA A 231 1.21 -20.37 -3.91
N LEU A 232 1.18 -20.96 -2.70
CA LEU A 232 1.83 -20.34 -1.54
C LEU A 232 3.35 -20.33 -1.70
N ALA A 233 3.95 -21.43 -2.17
CA ALA A 233 5.39 -21.50 -2.39
C ALA A 233 5.87 -20.45 -3.42
N ASP A 234 5.07 -20.15 -4.44
CA ASP A 234 5.38 -19.09 -5.41
C ASP A 234 5.24 -17.69 -4.77
N ALA A 235 4.21 -17.45 -3.96
CA ALA A 235 4.09 -16.20 -3.20
C ALA A 235 5.25 -16.00 -2.20
N GLU A 236 5.72 -17.08 -1.56
CA GLU A 236 6.91 -17.06 -0.69
C GLU A 236 8.18 -16.68 -1.45
N LYS A 237 8.36 -17.13 -2.70
CA LYS A 237 9.53 -16.78 -3.53
C LYS A 237 9.55 -15.31 -3.91
N GLU A 238 8.39 -14.71 -4.21
CA GLU A 238 8.30 -13.27 -4.47
C GLU A 238 8.71 -12.46 -3.23
N ASN A 239 8.51 -13.05 -2.04
CA ASN A 239 8.95 -12.49 -0.77
C ASN A 239 8.45 -11.06 -0.58
N THR A 240 7.15 -10.83 -0.82
CA THR A 240 6.48 -9.54 -0.56
C THR A 240 5.16 -9.73 0.19
N SER A 241 4.74 -8.74 0.96
CA SER A 241 3.42 -8.77 1.61
C SER A 241 2.28 -8.76 0.57
N ALA A 242 2.48 -8.08 -0.57
CA ALA A 242 1.52 -8.02 -1.65
C ALA A 242 1.23 -9.40 -2.26
N ALA A 243 2.27 -10.20 -2.54
CA ALA A 243 2.12 -11.56 -3.09
C ALA A 243 1.34 -12.47 -2.13
N LEU A 244 1.68 -12.45 -0.84
CA LEU A 244 1.00 -13.24 0.19
C LEU A 244 -0.46 -12.79 0.37
N LYS A 245 -0.75 -11.50 0.25
CA LYS A 245 -2.11 -10.97 0.27
C LYS A 245 -2.92 -11.46 -0.94
N GLN A 246 -2.35 -11.41 -2.14
CA GLN A 246 -2.99 -11.93 -3.36
C GLN A 246 -3.30 -13.43 -3.23
N TYR A 247 -2.39 -14.22 -2.65
CA TYR A 247 -2.64 -15.62 -2.35
C TYR A 247 -3.87 -15.81 -1.45
N MET A 248 -3.94 -15.08 -0.32
CA MET A 248 -5.05 -15.18 0.62
C MET A 248 -6.39 -14.75 0.00
N GLU A 249 -6.39 -13.71 -0.83
CA GLU A 249 -7.58 -13.24 -1.55
C GLU A 249 -8.04 -14.25 -2.60
N LYS A 250 -7.10 -14.88 -3.31
CA LYS A 250 -7.41 -15.89 -4.33
C LYS A 250 -7.86 -17.21 -3.71
N TYR A 251 -7.31 -17.60 -2.56
CA TYR A 251 -7.55 -18.90 -1.92
C TYR A 251 -8.00 -18.78 -0.44
N PRO A 252 -9.16 -18.15 -0.16
CA PRO A 252 -9.60 -17.89 1.22
C PRO A 252 -9.99 -19.14 2.03
N LYS A 253 -10.14 -20.30 1.36
CA LYS A 253 -10.44 -21.59 1.97
C LYS A 253 -9.25 -22.55 1.98
N SER A 254 -8.06 -22.05 1.64
CA SER A 254 -6.84 -22.84 1.60
C SER A 254 -6.51 -23.40 2.99
N SER A 255 -6.10 -24.67 3.04
CA SER A 255 -5.47 -25.28 4.23
C SER A 255 -4.25 -24.50 4.72
N GLN A 256 -3.51 -23.88 3.80
CA GLN A 256 -2.33 -23.05 4.05
C GLN A 256 -2.64 -21.60 4.45
N TYR A 257 -3.92 -21.21 4.58
CA TYR A 257 -4.30 -19.81 4.78
C TYR A 257 -3.66 -19.21 6.03
N TYR A 258 -3.67 -19.93 7.16
CA TYR A 258 -3.07 -19.45 8.40
C TYR A 258 -1.55 -19.26 8.29
N LYS A 259 -0.86 -20.15 7.57
CA LYS A 259 0.58 -19.99 7.29
C LYS A 259 0.83 -18.74 6.44
N ALA A 260 0.04 -18.53 5.39
CA ALA A 260 0.12 -17.35 4.54
C ALA A 260 -0.14 -16.05 5.33
N GLU A 261 -1.15 -16.04 6.20
CA GLU A 261 -1.47 -14.92 7.08
C GLU A 261 -0.31 -14.59 8.03
N MET A 262 0.30 -15.62 8.62
CA MET A 262 1.45 -15.43 9.51
C MET A 262 2.65 -14.78 8.82
N LEU A 263 2.97 -15.25 7.61
CA LEU A 263 4.04 -14.72 6.77
C LEU A 263 3.72 -13.31 6.28
N TYR A 264 2.47 -13.08 5.87
CA TYR A 264 1.99 -11.78 5.41
C TYR A 264 2.20 -10.72 6.48
N ASP A 265 1.74 -10.99 7.70
CA ASP A 265 1.84 -10.03 8.81
C ASP A 265 3.29 -9.66 9.13
N GLU A 266 4.21 -10.64 9.15
CA GLU A 266 5.64 -10.41 9.36
C GLU A 266 6.25 -9.61 8.23
N LYS A 267 5.96 -9.98 6.98
CA LYS A 267 6.51 -9.30 5.82
C LYS A 267 6.01 -7.87 5.70
N LEU A 268 4.71 -7.66 5.96
CA LEU A 268 4.10 -6.33 5.98
C LEU A 268 4.76 -5.43 7.04
N TYR A 269 5.02 -5.96 8.24
CA TYR A 269 5.73 -5.20 9.27
C TYR A 269 7.13 -4.78 8.80
N ASN A 270 7.89 -5.69 8.20
CA ASN A 270 9.24 -5.40 7.72
C ASN A 270 9.26 -4.43 6.52
N GLU A 271 8.23 -4.41 5.67
CA GLU A 271 8.13 -3.51 4.52
C GLU A 271 7.66 -2.09 4.89
N GLU A 272 6.78 -1.97 5.90
CA GLU A 272 6.20 -0.68 6.32
C GLU A 272 6.98 -0.02 7.47
N THR A 273 8.01 -0.68 8.00
CA THR A 273 8.82 -0.16 9.10
C THR A 273 10.31 -0.16 8.79
N SER A 274 11.07 0.70 9.45
CA SER A 274 12.52 0.82 9.30
C SER A 274 13.16 0.94 10.68
N ASP A 275 14.27 0.23 10.88
CA ASP A 275 14.94 0.18 12.18
C ASP A 275 15.39 1.57 12.62
N GLY A 276 15.08 1.93 13.87
CA GLY A 276 15.31 3.27 14.42
C GLY A 276 14.36 4.37 13.96
N ASP A 277 13.50 4.16 12.95
CA ASP A 277 12.53 5.17 12.49
C ASP A 277 11.20 5.02 13.26
N CYS A 278 11.05 5.83 14.32
CA CYS A 278 9.82 5.86 15.13
C CYS A 278 8.58 6.23 14.34
N SER A 279 8.72 7.10 13.35
CA SER A 279 7.59 7.56 12.53
C SER A 279 7.05 6.41 11.70
N SER A 280 7.91 5.55 11.17
CA SER A 280 7.51 4.33 10.45
C SER A 280 6.71 3.38 11.37
N TYR A 281 7.18 3.14 12.60
CA TYR A 281 6.49 2.28 13.56
C TYR A 281 5.14 2.85 13.99
N ILE A 282 5.04 4.16 14.25
CA ILE A 282 3.78 4.82 14.57
C ILE A 282 2.81 4.76 13.39
N ARG A 283 3.29 4.97 12.16
CA ARG A 283 2.48 4.85 10.93
C ARG A 283 1.93 3.44 10.77
N PHE A 284 2.78 2.42 10.92
CA PHE A 284 2.35 1.02 10.93
C PHE A 284 1.29 0.77 12.01
N ALA A 285 1.53 1.22 13.25
CA ALA A 285 0.61 0.99 14.35
C ALA A 285 -0.75 1.68 14.16
N LYS A 286 -0.78 2.85 13.50
CA LYS A 286 -2.01 3.56 13.11
C LYS A 286 -2.75 2.85 11.98
N ARG A 287 -2.03 2.37 10.97
CA ARG A 287 -2.59 1.76 9.76
C ARG A 287 -3.06 0.32 9.98
N TYR A 288 -2.37 -0.42 10.84
CA TYR A 288 -2.62 -1.84 11.13
C TYR A 288 -2.83 -2.10 12.64
N PRO A 289 -3.86 -1.50 13.26
CA PRO A 289 -4.10 -1.61 14.70
C PRO A 289 -4.42 -3.03 15.18
N LYS A 290 -4.83 -3.92 14.27
CA LYS A 290 -5.17 -5.32 14.56
C LYS A 290 -4.04 -6.31 14.26
N SER A 291 -2.92 -5.86 13.67
CA SER A 291 -1.82 -6.76 13.37
C SER A 291 -1.19 -7.31 14.65
N LYS A 292 -0.76 -8.58 14.63
CA LYS A 292 -0.02 -9.19 15.74
C LYS A 292 1.29 -8.45 16.07
N TRP A 293 1.84 -7.72 15.09
CA TRP A 293 3.06 -6.92 15.24
C TRP A 293 2.82 -5.53 15.82
N ASN A 294 1.57 -5.13 16.07
CA ASN A 294 1.26 -3.79 16.58
C ASN A 294 1.97 -3.48 17.91
N ASN A 295 1.97 -4.43 18.84
CA ASN A 295 2.68 -4.30 20.12
C ASN A 295 4.20 -4.26 19.97
N MET A 296 4.75 -4.88 18.93
CA MET A 296 6.18 -4.79 18.62
C MET A 296 6.49 -3.40 18.05
N ALA A 297 5.71 -2.94 17.07
CA ALA A 297 5.85 -1.61 16.49
C ALA A 297 5.79 -0.51 17.57
N LEU A 298 4.82 -0.56 18.48
CA LEU A 298 4.71 0.40 19.58
C LEU A 298 5.89 0.33 20.56
N ALA A 299 6.44 -0.86 20.80
CA ALA A 299 7.62 -1.00 21.65
C ALA A 299 8.88 -0.45 20.97
N SER A 300 9.08 -0.72 19.68
CA SER A 300 10.19 -0.15 18.89
C SER A 300 10.07 1.37 18.77
N ALA A 301 8.86 1.89 18.54
CA ALA A 301 8.57 3.32 18.55
C ALA A 301 8.95 3.97 19.90
N MET A 302 8.60 3.33 21.02
CA MET A 302 8.97 3.80 22.35
C MET A 302 10.49 3.78 22.57
N GLN A 303 11.20 2.79 22.03
CA GLN A 303 12.65 2.66 22.18
C GLN A 303 13.42 3.75 21.43
N CYS A 304 12.98 4.10 20.21
CA CYS A 304 13.64 5.13 19.41
C CYS A 304 13.11 6.54 19.70
N ALA A 305 12.03 6.70 20.50
CA ALA A 305 11.29 7.95 20.65
C ALA A 305 12.17 9.16 21.00
N GLY A 306 13.28 8.95 21.72
CA GLY A 306 14.15 10.05 22.17
C GLY A 306 13.35 11.08 22.96
N ASP A 307 13.40 12.34 22.51
CA ASP A 307 12.65 13.46 23.09
C ASP A 307 11.32 13.73 22.36
N ASN A 308 10.85 12.82 21.48
CA ASN A 308 9.59 12.98 20.75
C ASN A 308 8.37 12.68 21.65
N ALA A 309 7.77 13.75 22.18
CA ALA A 309 6.63 13.68 23.10
C ALA A 309 5.38 13.07 22.43
N GLU A 310 5.15 13.30 21.14
CA GLU A 310 4.00 12.74 20.43
C GLU A 310 4.07 11.21 20.31
N VAL A 311 5.24 10.69 19.96
CA VAL A 311 5.50 9.25 19.88
C VAL A 311 5.30 8.62 21.27
N ALA A 312 5.89 9.22 22.31
CA ALA A 312 5.74 8.73 23.67
C ALA A 312 4.27 8.78 24.16
N LYS A 313 3.55 9.87 23.88
CA LYS A 313 2.11 10.03 24.18
C LYS A 313 1.28 8.97 23.45
N TYR A 314 1.56 8.74 22.16
CA TYR A 314 0.85 7.74 21.38
C TYR A 314 1.08 6.33 21.92
N CYS A 315 2.34 5.98 22.23
CA CYS A 315 2.69 4.70 22.84
C CYS A 315 1.99 4.52 24.19
N PHE A 316 1.99 5.53 25.06
CA PHE A 316 1.27 5.52 26.34
C PHE A 316 -0.24 5.29 26.15
N LYS A 317 -0.85 5.93 25.15
CA LYS A 317 -2.29 5.77 24.87
C LYS A 317 -2.66 4.40 24.28
N LYS A 318 -1.72 3.66 23.70
CA LYS A 318 -1.99 2.42 22.95
C LYS A 318 -1.44 1.15 23.58
N LEU A 319 -0.36 1.25 24.35
CA LEU A 319 0.21 0.12 25.08
C LEU A 319 -0.61 -0.21 26.31
N GLU A 320 -0.50 -1.46 26.76
CA GLU A 320 -1.15 -1.97 27.97
C GLU A 320 -0.14 -2.57 28.95
N GLY A 321 -0.58 -2.80 30.19
CA GLY A 321 0.24 -3.42 31.24
C GLY A 321 1.51 -2.64 31.58
N ASP A 322 2.62 -3.33 31.80
CA ASP A 322 3.89 -2.70 32.21
C ASP A 322 4.52 -1.83 31.13
N LYS A 323 4.32 -2.16 29.85
CA LYS A 323 4.76 -1.32 28.73
C LYS A 323 4.06 0.03 28.72
N LYS A 324 2.77 0.08 29.09
CA LYS A 324 2.03 1.35 29.27
C LYS A 324 2.64 2.22 30.36
N LYS A 325 3.02 1.61 31.49
CA LYS A 325 3.67 2.32 32.61
C LYS A 325 5.04 2.87 32.20
N GLN A 326 5.81 2.11 31.43
CA GLN A 326 7.10 2.56 30.88
C GLN A 326 6.91 3.73 29.90
N ALA A 327 5.93 3.63 28.99
CA ALA A 327 5.61 4.69 28.05
C ALA A 327 5.13 5.98 28.77
N LEU A 328 4.34 5.85 29.85
CA LEU A 328 3.94 6.99 30.68
C LEU A 328 5.15 7.66 31.34
N LYS A 329 6.08 6.88 31.90
CA LYS A 329 7.31 7.42 32.51
C LYS A 329 8.19 8.12 31.48
N LEU A 330 8.33 7.55 30.28
CA LEU A 330 9.06 8.18 29.18
C LEU A 330 8.40 9.51 28.79
N TYR A 331 7.09 9.49 28.53
CA TYR A 331 6.34 10.69 28.18
C TYR A 331 6.45 11.77 29.27
N TYR A 332 6.30 11.39 30.54
CA TYR A 332 6.51 12.29 31.67
C TYR A 332 7.92 12.90 31.68
N ASN A 333 8.96 12.09 31.51
CA ASN A 333 10.35 12.59 31.52
C ASN A 333 10.63 13.58 30.40
N ILE A 334 10.03 13.39 29.22
CA ILE A 334 10.13 14.32 28.09
C ILE A 334 9.45 15.65 28.44
N ILE A 335 8.22 15.60 28.96
CA ILE A 335 7.49 16.82 29.36
C ILE A 335 8.21 17.55 30.49
N ALA A 336 8.73 16.82 31.48
CA ALA A 336 9.42 17.40 32.63
C ALA A 336 10.79 18.01 32.27
N ALA A 337 11.34 17.70 31.08
CA ALA A 337 12.67 18.16 30.66
C ALA A 337 12.76 19.68 30.47
N ASP A 338 11.64 20.37 30.20
CA ASP A 338 11.62 21.83 30.12
C ASP A 338 11.81 22.50 31.50
N GLY A 339 11.45 21.82 32.59
CA GLY A 339 11.50 22.33 33.95
C GLY A 339 10.40 23.33 34.29
N GLU A 340 9.31 23.35 33.51
CA GLU A 340 8.20 24.28 33.64
C GLU A 340 7.06 23.67 34.46
N MET A 341 6.58 24.42 35.46
CA MET A 341 5.47 24.00 36.31
C MET A 341 4.18 23.83 35.52
N ILE A 342 3.96 24.65 34.49
CA ILE A 342 2.76 24.60 33.67
C ILE A 342 2.69 23.29 32.86
N SER A 343 3.80 22.83 32.30
CA SER A 343 3.90 21.56 31.56
C SER A 343 3.62 20.36 32.47
N LEU A 344 4.19 20.37 33.68
CA LEU A 344 3.92 19.34 34.68
C LEU A 344 2.44 19.30 35.08
N LYS A 345 1.83 20.45 35.35
CA LYS A 345 0.42 20.54 35.74
C LYS A 345 -0.52 20.09 34.62
N ALA A 346 -0.30 20.57 33.40
CA ALA A 346 -1.10 20.20 32.24
C ALA A 346 -1.12 18.68 32.04
N LEU A 347 0.06 18.03 32.08
CA LEU A 347 0.14 16.58 32.01
C LEU A 347 -0.57 15.92 33.20
N TYR A 348 -0.33 16.37 34.42
CA TYR A 348 -0.92 15.76 35.61
C TYR A 348 -2.46 15.83 35.59
N GLU A 349 -3.02 16.91 35.07
CA GLU A 349 -4.46 17.11 34.90
C GLU A 349 -5.07 16.15 33.86
N GLU A 350 -4.36 15.85 32.77
CA GLU A 350 -4.78 14.86 31.75
C GLU A 350 -4.85 13.42 32.30
N LEU A 351 -4.07 13.09 33.34
CA LEU A 351 -3.92 11.73 33.84
C LEU A 351 -4.99 11.35 34.87
N ASP A 352 -5.43 10.09 34.84
CA ASP A 352 -6.32 9.53 35.87
C ASP A 352 -5.55 9.21 37.18
N ASN A 353 -6.30 8.88 38.25
CA ASN A 353 -5.70 8.61 39.57
C ASN A 353 -4.68 7.45 39.57
N SER A 354 -4.91 6.41 38.77
CA SER A 354 -4.01 5.25 38.66
C SER A 354 -2.71 5.61 37.93
N GLN A 355 -2.82 6.46 36.91
CA GLN A 355 -1.69 6.96 36.13
C GLN A 355 -0.86 7.94 36.95
N ARG A 356 -1.51 8.87 37.66
CA ARG A 356 -0.85 9.79 38.60
C ARG A 356 -0.04 9.06 39.65
N ALA A 357 -0.52 7.92 40.15
CA ALA A 357 0.22 7.12 41.12
C ALA A 357 1.55 6.60 40.58
N ILE A 358 1.68 6.35 39.27
CA ILE A 358 2.91 5.84 38.64
C ILE A 358 4.03 6.89 38.64
N ILE A 359 3.66 8.16 38.47
CA ILE A 359 4.61 9.29 38.33
C ILE A 359 4.66 10.19 39.58
N ARG A 360 3.91 9.86 40.64
CA ARG A 360 3.65 10.76 41.77
C ARG A 360 4.93 11.32 42.40
N ASP A 361 5.90 10.45 42.68
CA ASP A 361 7.12 10.85 43.37
C ASP A 361 7.98 11.78 42.48
N SER A 362 8.11 11.42 41.19
CA SER A 362 8.76 12.26 40.19
C SER A 362 8.06 13.61 40.05
N TYR A 363 6.74 13.63 39.97
CA TYR A 363 5.93 14.85 39.88
C TYR A 363 6.13 15.76 41.09
N VAL A 364 6.14 15.22 42.31
CA VAL A 364 6.37 16.01 43.53
C VAL A 364 7.77 16.61 43.54
N ALA A 365 8.79 15.81 43.22
CA ALA A 365 10.17 16.28 43.16
C ALA A 365 10.37 17.38 42.10
N ASP A 366 9.86 17.15 40.89
CA ASP A 366 10.00 18.06 39.77
C ASP A 366 9.20 19.35 39.97
N SER A 367 8.01 19.25 40.58
CA SER A 367 7.20 20.42 40.95
C SER A 367 7.93 21.29 41.97
N ALA A 368 8.62 20.70 42.95
CA ALA A 368 9.40 21.46 43.92
C ALA A 368 10.55 22.23 43.24
N ILE A 369 11.24 21.59 42.29
CA ILE A 369 12.31 22.20 41.50
C ILE A 369 11.76 23.32 40.60
N ALA A 370 10.66 23.07 39.87
CA ALA A 370 10.04 24.06 39.01
C ALA A 370 9.58 25.31 39.79
N ALA A 371 9.05 25.11 41.00
CA ALA A 371 8.67 26.21 41.89
C ALA A 371 9.86 27.06 42.38
N MET A 372 11.07 26.50 42.47
CA MET A 372 12.28 27.30 42.71
C MET A 372 12.55 28.25 41.55
N GLY A 373 12.46 27.74 40.30
CA GLY A 373 12.64 28.54 39.08
C GLY A 373 11.62 29.67 38.95
N ASP A 374 10.34 29.42 39.25
CA ASP A 374 9.29 30.44 39.19
C ASP A 374 9.57 31.64 40.12
N LYS A 375 10.15 31.39 41.30
CA LYS A 375 10.53 32.44 42.26
C LYS A 375 11.65 33.34 41.73
N LEU A 376 12.47 32.86 40.79
CA LEU A 376 13.55 33.66 40.21
C LEU A 376 13.01 34.79 39.34
N LYS A 377 11.85 34.58 38.69
CA LYS A 377 11.28 35.48 37.67
C LYS A 377 12.24 35.69 36.50
N ILE A 378 12.71 34.59 35.91
CA ILE A 378 13.75 34.59 34.85
C ILE A 378 13.33 35.31 33.55
N HIS A 379 12.04 35.66 33.38
CA HIS A 379 11.56 36.55 32.32
C HIS A 379 11.94 38.02 32.50
N SER A 380 12.42 38.39 33.68
CA SER A 380 12.98 39.72 33.98
C SER A 380 14.50 39.70 33.87
N LYS A 381 15.13 40.88 33.81
CA LYS A 381 16.59 41.01 33.91
C LYS A 381 17.13 40.32 35.15
N TYR A 382 18.35 39.81 35.05
CA TYR A 382 19.02 39.17 36.18
C TYR A 382 19.08 40.09 37.41
N ASN A 383 18.80 39.50 38.57
CA ASN A 383 18.84 40.19 39.85
C ASN A 383 20.00 39.64 40.71
N PRO A 384 21.12 40.37 40.84
CA PRO A 384 22.26 39.93 41.63
C PRO A 384 21.93 39.62 43.10
N LYS A 385 20.87 40.23 43.66
CA LYS A 385 20.40 39.92 45.04
C LYS A 385 19.85 38.50 45.18
N LYS A 386 19.57 37.81 44.06
CA LYS A 386 19.10 36.43 44.01
C LYS A 386 20.21 35.45 43.58
N ALA A 387 21.48 35.86 43.57
CA ALA A 387 22.58 35.02 43.08
C ALA A 387 22.62 33.61 43.72
N GLU A 388 22.40 33.54 45.04
CA GLU A 388 22.32 32.26 45.77
C GLU A 388 21.12 31.41 45.33
N ALA A 389 19.94 32.01 45.15
CA ALA A 389 18.76 31.30 44.66
C ALA A 389 18.93 30.78 43.22
N TYR A 390 19.61 31.53 42.36
CA TYR A 390 19.98 31.06 41.01
C TYR A 390 20.97 29.89 41.08
N ASP A 391 21.98 29.99 41.95
CA ASP A 391 22.98 28.92 42.16
C ASP A 391 22.33 27.62 42.64
N GLU A 392 21.48 27.68 43.67
CA GLU A 392 20.73 26.53 44.17
C GLU A 392 19.82 25.92 43.10
N TYR A 393 19.09 26.77 42.38
CA TYR A 393 18.17 26.32 41.34
C TYR A 393 18.90 25.60 40.20
N ILE A 394 19.96 26.21 39.64
CA ILE A 394 20.68 25.61 38.50
C ILE A 394 21.27 24.26 38.89
N LYS A 395 21.86 24.15 40.09
CA LYS A 395 22.41 22.88 40.60
C LYS A 395 21.36 21.79 40.76
N ALA A 396 20.15 22.15 41.18
CA ALA A 396 19.05 21.21 41.38
C ALA A 396 18.33 20.84 40.08
N ALA A 397 18.20 21.80 39.15
CA ALA A 397 17.36 21.68 37.96
C ALA A 397 18.11 21.19 36.71
N ALA A 398 19.42 21.40 36.61
CA ALA A 398 20.20 20.90 35.48
C ALA A 398 20.04 19.38 35.33
N PRO A 399 19.87 18.84 34.10
CA PRO A 399 20.04 19.51 32.79
C PRO A 399 18.76 20.10 32.17
N ARG A 400 17.73 20.46 32.94
CA ARG A 400 16.47 20.97 32.37
C ARG A 400 16.64 22.30 31.65
N GLU A 401 15.77 22.57 30.67
CA GLU A 401 15.87 23.78 29.85
C GLU A 401 15.79 25.05 30.68
N LYS A 402 14.82 25.16 31.59
CA LYS A 402 14.67 26.37 32.42
C LYS A 402 15.90 26.66 33.29
N ALA A 403 16.71 25.64 33.61
CA ALA A 403 18.01 25.82 34.26
C ALA A 403 19.05 26.44 33.31
N PHE A 404 19.02 26.06 32.03
CA PHE A 404 19.86 26.66 30.99
C PHE A 404 19.49 28.13 30.77
N VAL A 405 18.19 28.45 30.70
CA VAL A 405 17.70 29.84 30.60
C VAL A 405 18.10 30.66 31.84
N ALA A 406 18.02 30.08 33.03
CA ALA A 406 18.50 30.74 34.25
C ALA A 406 20.00 31.03 34.20
N LEU A 407 20.82 30.13 33.63
CA LEU A 407 22.24 30.35 33.40
C LEU A 407 22.49 31.48 32.40
N GLN A 408 21.78 31.51 31.26
CA GLN A 408 21.86 32.62 30.29
C GLN A 408 21.56 33.96 30.97
N LYS A 409 20.54 34.02 31.83
CA LYS A 409 20.23 35.24 32.60
C LYS A 409 21.38 35.64 33.52
N MET A 410 22.03 34.70 34.21
CA MET A 410 23.17 35.04 35.08
C MET A 410 24.33 35.70 34.33
N ILE A 411 24.57 35.32 33.07
CA ILE A 411 25.66 35.84 32.24
C ILE A 411 25.23 37.00 31.33
N GLU A 412 23.96 37.40 31.34
CA GLU A 412 23.38 38.45 30.48
C GLU A 412 24.20 39.76 30.53
N SER A 413 24.52 40.24 31.73
CA SER A 413 25.31 41.48 31.90
C SER A 413 26.76 41.33 31.44
N ASP A 414 27.34 40.14 31.54
CA ASP A 414 28.70 39.88 31.06
C ASP A 414 28.74 39.85 29.53
N ILE A 415 27.73 39.25 28.89
CA ILE A 415 27.57 39.29 27.43
C ILE A 415 27.34 40.73 26.95
N GLU A 416 26.40 41.48 27.56
CA GLU A 416 26.11 42.88 27.21
C GLU A 416 27.37 43.77 27.32
N SER A 417 28.24 43.52 28.30
CA SER A 417 29.48 44.27 28.52
C SER A 417 30.71 43.68 27.81
N LYS A 418 30.52 42.64 27.00
CA LYS A 418 31.58 41.86 26.32
C LYS A 418 32.65 41.31 27.29
N ASN A 419 32.28 41.05 28.54
CA ASN A 419 33.12 40.41 29.56
C ASN A 419 33.14 38.88 29.38
N TRP A 420 33.67 38.43 28.24
CA TRP A 420 33.65 37.02 27.83
C TRP A 420 34.31 36.08 28.85
N SER A 421 35.35 36.54 29.55
CA SER A 421 36.05 35.74 30.56
C SER A 421 35.16 35.44 31.77
N ALA A 422 34.36 36.39 32.24
CA ALA A 422 33.46 36.18 33.37
C ALA A 422 32.27 35.30 32.99
N ALA A 423 31.70 35.51 31.79
CA ALA A 423 30.67 34.63 31.24
C ALA A 423 31.17 33.18 31.13
N THR A 424 32.37 32.98 30.56
CA THR A 424 33.03 31.67 30.43
C THR A 424 33.21 30.99 31.79
N ALA A 425 33.75 31.71 32.78
CA ALA A 425 33.95 31.18 34.14
C ALA A 425 32.63 30.74 34.78
N THR A 426 31.56 31.51 34.58
CA THR A 426 30.22 31.18 35.09
C THR A 426 29.66 29.92 34.41
N ILE A 427 29.78 29.80 33.09
CA ILE A 427 29.32 28.61 32.35
C ILE A 427 30.09 27.37 32.80
N GLN A 428 31.42 27.45 32.86
CA GLN A 428 32.27 26.34 33.29
C GLN A 428 31.97 25.89 34.72
N LYS A 429 31.64 26.82 35.63
CA LYS A 429 31.20 26.50 37.00
C LYS A 429 29.99 25.55 37.00
N TYR A 430 29.02 25.79 36.12
CA TYR A 430 27.76 25.02 36.09
C TYR A 430 27.75 23.84 35.10
N ARG A 431 28.66 23.80 34.12
CA ARG A 431 28.75 22.75 33.10
C ARG A 431 28.68 21.32 33.68
N GLN A 432 29.32 21.09 34.82
CA GLN A 432 29.36 19.79 35.48
C GLN A 432 27.97 19.22 35.87
N TYR A 433 26.96 20.07 36.07
CA TYR A 433 25.62 19.63 36.46
C TYR A 433 24.79 19.10 35.28
N TRP A 434 25.20 19.35 34.03
CA TRP A 434 24.52 18.84 32.84
C TRP A 434 24.82 17.37 32.51
N LYS A 435 25.80 16.76 33.20
CA LYS A 435 26.17 15.33 33.08
C LYS A 435 26.39 14.91 31.63
N ASP A 436 25.52 14.06 31.08
CA ASP A 436 25.53 13.51 29.73
C ASP A 436 24.78 14.40 28.71
N LYS A 437 23.92 15.32 29.15
CA LYS A 437 23.12 16.20 28.29
C LYS A 437 23.81 17.55 28.01
N THR A 438 25.07 17.55 27.63
CA THR A 438 25.92 18.77 27.58
C THR A 438 25.81 19.59 26.29
N LYS A 439 25.14 19.10 25.25
CA LYS A 439 25.09 19.76 23.92
C LYS A 439 24.80 21.27 23.98
N LYS A 440 23.72 21.70 24.66
CA LYS A 440 23.34 23.12 24.73
C LYS A 440 24.37 23.98 25.47
N ILE A 441 24.86 23.52 26.62
CA ILE A 441 25.84 24.29 27.41
C ILE A 441 27.21 24.34 26.73
N ASP A 442 27.57 23.29 25.98
CA ASP A 442 28.79 23.24 25.17
C ASP A 442 28.69 24.15 23.96
N ASN A 443 27.52 24.22 23.30
CA ASN A 443 27.26 25.18 22.23
C ASN A 443 27.42 26.62 22.73
N LEU A 444 26.77 26.98 23.83
CA LEU A 444 26.90 28.30 24.47
C LEU A 444 28.36 28.63 24.79
N LEU A 445 29.09 27.67 25.37
CA LEU A 445 30.51 27.86 25.68
C LEU A 445 31.34 28.07 24.41
N SER A 446 31.11 27.27 23.36
CA SER A 446 31.79 27.39 22.07
C SER A 446 31.57 28.75 21.41
N ILE A 447 30.34 29.29 21.46
CA ILE A 447 30.02 30.62 20.94
C ILE A 447 30.82 31.69 21.69
N ILE A 448 30.88 31.61 23.02
CA ILE A 448 31.56 32.60 23.86
C ILE A 448 33.09 32.51 23.73
N GLU A 449 33.64 31.31 23.57
CA GLU A 449 35.08 31.08 23.43
C GLU A 449 35.60 31.37 22.01
N GLN A 450 34.71 31.50 21.01
CA GLN A 450 35.09 31.84 19.66
C GLN A 450 35.92 33.13 19.61
N LYS A 451 36.99 33.11 18.80
CA LYS A 451 37.86 34.29 18.60
C LYS A 451 37.01 35.46 18.12
N SER A 452 37.04 36.57 18.87
CA SER A 452 36.28 37.78 18.53
C SER A 452 36.71 38.31 17.16
N GLN A 453 35.71 38.58 16.31
CA GLN A 453 35.85 39.30 15.05
C GLN A 453 34.86 40.47 15.11
N PRO A 454 35.30 41.66 15.57
CA PRO A 454 34.39 42.77 15.83
C PRO A 454 33.54 43.09 14.60
N VAL A 455 32.23 42.99 14.77
CA VAL A 455 31.24 43.46 13.80
C VAL A 455 30.69 44.79 14.30
N VAL A 456 30.67 45.80 13.43
CA VAL A 456 30.07 47.11 13.74
C VAL A 456 28.72 47.17 13.06
N ALA A 457 27.67 47.35 13.86
CA ALA A 457 26.33 47.65 13.36
C ALA A 457 26.21 49.15 13.12
N GLU A 458 26.04 49.52 11.87
CA GLU A 458 25.88 50.91 11.43
C GLU A 458 24.39 51.20 11.25
N ALA A 459 23.88 52.22 11.93
CA ALA A 459 22.50 52.65 11.72
C ALA A 459 22.37 53.27 10.32
N LEU A 460 21.28 52.98 9.62
CA LEU A 460 20.97 53.66 8.37
C LEU A 460 20.73 55.16 8.60
N PRO A 461 20.94 56.02 7.57
CA PRO A 461 20.82 57.47 7.69
C PRO A 461 19.39 57.92 8.05
N GLU A 462 19.26 59.19 8.44
CA GLU A 462 17.97 59.80 8.84
C GLU A 462 16.91 59.81 7.72
N THR A 463 17.33 59.62 6.47
CA THR A 463 16.42 59.42 5.32
C THR A 463 15.63 58.12 5.41
N VAL A 464 16.13 57.15 6.18
CA VAL A 464 15.48 55.88 6.50
C VAL A 464 15.02 55.87 7.95
N ASN A 465 15.94 56.05 8.92
CA ASN A 465 15.64 55.99 10.34
C ASN A 465 15.18 57.34 10.87
N THR A 466 13.98 57.42 11.42
CA THR A 466 13.40 58.67 11.92
C THR A 466 13.27 58.66 13.44
N SER A 467 12.46 59.55 14.01
CA SER A 467 12.06 59.46 15.41
C SER A 467 10.97 58.41 15.67
N GLY A 468 10.48 57.74 14.62
CA GLY A 468 9.54 56.63 14.69
C GLY A 468 10.24 55.28 14.72
N ASN A 469 9.48 54.19 14.68
CA ASN A 469 10.02 52.84 14.55
C ASN A 469 10.15 52.47 13.07
N GLU A 470 11.34 52.06 12.65
CA GLU A 470 11.63 51.43 11.36
C GLU A 470 12.16 50.02 11.53
N TYR A 471 11.48 49.05 10.95
CA TYR A 471 11.84 47.65 11.15
C TYR A 471 11.46 46.73 9.99
N ASN A 472 12.05 45.53 10.03
CA ASN A 472 12.00 44.52 8.96
C ASN A 472 12.32 45.06 7.57
N PRO A 473 13.59 45.44 7.35
CA PRO A 473 14.06 45.80 6.02
C PRO A 473 13.95 44.60 5.08
N ILE A 474 13.42 44.80 3.88
CA ILE A 474 13.33 43.84 2.78
C ILE A 474 14.05 44.44 1.58
N LEU A 475 15.08 43.77 1.09
CA LEU A 475 15.78 44.19 -0.13
C LEU A 475 15.10 43.61 -1.37
N SER A 476 15.04 44.42 -2.41
CA SER A 476 14.82 43.96 -3.79
C SER A 476 15.99 43.09 -4.27
N SER A 477 15.73 42.21 -5.25
CA SER A 477 16.75 41.28 -5.76
C SER A 477 17.90 41.95 -6.52
N ASP A 478 17.76 43.19 -6.94
CA ASP A 478 18.86 44.00 -7.49
C ASP A 478 19.58 44.84 -6.41
N GLY A 479 19.03 44.89 -5.19
CA GLY A 479 19.56 45.67 -4.07
C GLY A 479 19.32 47.17 -4.19
N ASN A 480 18.54 47.63 -5.18
CA ASN A 480 18.32 49.05 -5.45
C ASN A 480 17.19 49.65 -4.60
N PHE A 481 16.26 48.82 -4.11
CA PHE A 481 15.15 49.24 -3.26
C PHE A 481 15.16 48.49 -1.93
N MET A 482 14.88 49.22 -0.86
CA MET A 482 14.57 48.70 0.46
C MET A 482 13.12 49.01 0.80
N TYR A 483 12.36 47.99 1.17
CA TYR A 483 11.02 48.11 1.72
C TYR A 483 11.06 47.83 3.21
N PHE A 484 10.32 48.56 4.03
CA PHE A 484 10.34 48.34 5.47
C PHE A 484 9.03 48.79 6.10
N CYS A 485 8.81 48.39 7.35
CA CYS A 485 7.71 48.86 8.15
C CYS A 485 8.09 50.13 8.88
N GLY A 486 7.24 51.16 8.79
CA GLY A 486 7.36 52.39 9.55
C GLY A 486 6.16 52.58 10.46
N GLU A 487 6.39 52.92 11.73
CA GLU A 487 5.36 53.24 12.72
C GLU A 487 5.73 54.55 13.45
N GLY A 488 4.79 55.48 13.56
CA GLY A 488 5.02 56.74 14.26
C GLY A 488 5.88 57.78 13.51
N ARG A 489 6.14 57.57 12.21
CA ARG A 489 6.72 58.55 11.30
C ARG A 489 5.73 59.68 11.01
N SER A 490 6.25 60.85 10.67
CA SER A 490 5.43 62.05 10.37
C SER A 490 4.47 61.87 9.18
N ASN A 491 4.82 61.00 8.24
CA ASN A 491 4.06 60.68 7.03
C ASN A 491 3.35 59.32 7.07
N ASN A 492 3.25 58.68 8.25
CA ASN A 492 2.37 57.52 8.42
C ASN A 492 0.92 57.89 8.12
N LYS A 493 0.20 56.95 7.52
CA LYS A 493 -1.24 57.00 7.33
C LYS A 493 -1.97 56.51 8.58
N SER A 494 -1.46 55.47 9.22
CA SER A 494 -1.99 54.88 10.46
C SER A 494 -1.12 53.73 10.95
N GLY A 495 -0.89 53.62 12.26
CA GLY A 495 -0.23 52.46 12.85
C GLY A 495 1.08 52.10 12.13
N GLU A 496 1.16 50.86 11.66
CA GLU A 496 2.25 50.29 10.86
C GLU A 496 1.94 50.39 9.36
N ASP A 497 2.77 51.11 8.62
CA ASP A 497 2.66 51.28 7.18
C ASP A 497 3.92 50.81 6.44
N ILE A 498 3.78 50.49 5.15
CA ILE A 498 4.88 50.04 4.30
C ILE A 498 5.56 51.23 3.63
N PHE A 499 6.87 51.34 3.77
CA PHE A 499 7.72 52.36 3.17
C PHE A 499 8.71 51.76 2.16
N VAL A 500 9.21 52.61 1.25
CA VAL A 500 10.28 52.28 0.31
C VAL A 500 11.34 53.39 0.26
N SER A 501 12.60 52.99 0.22
CA SER A 501 13.75 53.85 -0.06
C SER A 501 14.56 53.28 -1.23
N GLU A 502 15.05 54.14 -2.11
CA GLU A 502 15.90 53.78 -3.25
C GLU A 502 17.37 54.05 -2.92
N LYS A 503 18.23 53.12 -3.31
CA LYS A 503 19.68 53.25 -3.19
C LYS A 503 20.20 54.07 -4.36
N THR A 504 20.66 55.27 -4.06
CA THR A 504 21.24 56.22 -5.01
C THR A 504 22.78 56.26 -4.86
N ALA A 505 23.45 57.05 -5.71
CA ALA A 505 24.89 57.29 -5.57
C ALA A 505 25.26 57.94 -4.22
N ASP A 506 24.33 58.71 -3.63
CA ASP A 506 24.51 59.40 -2.35
C ASP A 506 24.03 58.56 -1.14
N GLY A 507 23.60 57.31 -1.37
CA GLY A 507 23.05 56.42 -0.35
C GLY A 507 21.54 56.23 -0.45
N TRP A 508 20.90 55.84 0.65
CA TRP A 508 19.45 55.60 0.71
C TRP A 508 18.67 56.92 0.63
N SER A 509 17.72 57.02 -0.30
CA SER A 509 16.86 58.18 -0.50
C SER A 509 15.87 58.36 0.66
N GLU A 510 15.25 59.54 0.75
CA GLU A 510 14.15 59.79 1.68
C GLU A 510 13.02 58.78 1.47
N ALA A 511 12.69 58.02 2.52
CA ALA A 511 11.72 56.94 2.42
C ALA A 511 10.30 57.44 2.19
N GLN A 512 9.61 56.84 1.22
CA GLN A 512 8.25 57.18 0.80
C GLN A 512 7.27 56.08 1.22
N ILE A 513 6.09 56.48 1.71
CA ILE A 513 5.00 55.54 2.01
C ILE A 513 4.43 54.93 0.72
N ILE A 514 4.13 53.63 0.73
CA ILE A 514 3.40 52.95 -0.34
C ILE A 514 1.90 52.94 -0.01
N GLY A 515 1.24 54.08 -0.28
CA GLY A 515 -0.13 54.33 0.17
C GLY A 515 -1.21 53.37 -0.34
N GLU A 516 -0.97 52.64 -1.44
CA GLU A 516 -1.89 51.68 -2.03
C GLU A 516 -2.02 50.37 -1.23
N ILE A 517 -0.95 49.97 -0.54
CA ILE A 517 -0.88 48.74 0.26
C ILE A 517 -0.84 49.00 1.77
N SER A 518 -0.66 50.26 2.16
CA SER A 518 -0.77 50.77 3.54
C SER A 518 -2.22 51.15 3.88
N THR A 519 -2.82 50.50 4.87
CA THR A 519 -4.22 50.64 5.29
C THR A 519 -4.33 51.02 6.78
N LYS A 520 -5.56 51.08 7.32
CA LYS A 520 -5.80 51.32 8.77
C LYS A 520 -5.44 50.14 9.67
N ALA A 521 -5.05 49.02 9.09
CA ALA A 521 -4.57 47.86 9.83
C ALA A 521 -3.06 48.00 10.07
N ASN A 522 -2.50 47.04 10.79
CA ASN A 522 -1.07 46.87 10.90
C ASN A 522 -0.56 46.13 9.65
N ASP A 523 -0.01 46.89 8.68
CA ASP A 523 0.43 46.37 7.39
C ASP A 523 1.96 46.38 7.31
N TYR A 524 2.54 45.19 7.28
CA TYR A 524 3.98 44.99 7.39
C TYR A 524 4.51 44.19 6.18
N PRO A 525 5.57 44.66 5.49
CA PRO A 525 6.12 43.94 4.34
C PRO A 525 6.75 42.62 4.81
N GLN A 526 6.60 41.54 4.07
CA GLN A 526 7.15 40.23 4.38
C GLN A 526 8.36 39.92 3.50
N CYS A 527 8.15 39.94 2.19
CA CYS A 527 9.18 39.77 1.17
C CYS A 527 8.66 40.30 -0.18
N ILE A 528 9.57 40.45 -1.15
CA ILE A 528 9.26 40.80 -2.53
C ILE A 528 9.84 39.74 -3.46
N ASN A 529 9.13 39.39 -4.53
CA ASN A 529 9.63 38.42 -5.49
C ASN A 529 10.80 38.97 -6.32
N ALA A 530 11.53 38.08 -7.00
CA ALA A 530 12.75 38.45 -7.71
C ALA A 530 12.55 39.51 -8.81
N SER A 531 11.38 39.54 -9.45
CA SER A 531 11.04 40.56 -10.45
C SER A 531 10.60 41.90 -9.86
N GLY A 532 10.52 42.04 -8.53
CA GLY A 532 10.14 43.28 -7.86
C GLY A 532 8.67 43.70 -8.08
N ASN A 533 7.82 42.79 -8.56
CA ASN A 533 6.45 43.10 -8.96
C ASN A 533 5.38 42.43 -8.07
N THR A 534 5.76 41.60 -7.11
CA THR A 534 4.84 40.99 -6.15
C THR A 534 5.40 41.13 -4.74
N MET A 535 4.67 41.83 -3.87
CA MET A 535 4.98 42.04 -2.46
C MET A 535 4.10 41.12 -1.63
N TYR A 536 4.68 40.41 -0.67
CA TYR A 536 3.96 39.66 0.35
C TYR A 536 3.85 40.51 1.60
N ILE A 537 2.69 40.48 2.24
CA ILE A 537 2.30 41.43 3.28
C ILE A 537 1.65 40.66 4.43
N PHE A 538 2.02 41.01 5.65
CA PHE A 538 1.33 40.57 6.86
C PHE A 538 0.18 41.52 7.18
N LYS A 539 -0.96 40.95 7.57
CA LYS A 539 -2.12 41.71 8.05
C LYS A 539 -2.91 40.87 9.06
N ASN A 540 -2.93 41.29 10.32
CA ASN A 540 -3.69 40.67 11.42
C ASN A 540 -3.51 39.13 11.50
N GLY A 541 -2.27 38.65 11.56
CA GLY A 541 -1.97 37.22 11.71
C GLY A 541 -2.08 36.41 10.41
N ARG A 542 -2.25 37.07 9.25
CA ARG A 542 -2.49 36.40 7.95
C ARG A 542 -1.59 36.96 6.87
N LEU A 543 -1.29 36.13 5.89
CA LEU A 543 -0.48 36.48 4.73
C LEU A 543 -1.35 36.95 3.55
N TYR A 544 -0.92 38.02 2.92
CA TYR A 544 -1.48 38.65 1.73
C TYR A 544 -0.37 38.83 0.69
N PHE A 545 -0.76 39.14 -0.55
CA PHE A 545 0.15 39.61 -1.57
C PHE A 545 -0.46 40.77 -2.36
N SER A 546 0.37 41.65 -2.90
CA SER A 546 -0.03 42.69 -3.86
C SER A 546 0.86 42.61 -5.09
N LYS A 547 0.28 42.88 -6.27
CA LYS A 547 1.00 42.92 -7.54
C LYS A 547 1.15 44.36 -8.02
N LYS A 548 2.36 44.69 -8.49
CA LYS A 548 2.71 45.99 -9.06
C LYS A 548 2.44 45.98 -10.57
N ALA A 549 1.75 47.00 -11.06
CA ALA A 549 1.55 47.28 -12.48
C ALA A 549 2.18 48.63 -12.82
N GLY A 550 3.32 48.60 -13.53
CA GLY A 550 4.14 49.80 -13.72
C GLY A 550 4.73 50.29 -12.40
N ALA A 551 4.45 51.54 -12.03
CA ALA A 551 4.91 52.14 -10.77
C ALA A 551 3.95 51.90 -9.58
N THR A 552 2.73 51.43 -9.83
CA THR A 552 1.64 51.42 -8.84
C THR A 552 1.37 50.02 -8.30
N TRP A 553 1.19 49.90 -6.99
CA TRP A 553 0.78 48.65 -6.35
C TRP A 553 -0.73 48.46 -6.42
N GLY A 554 -1.17 47.23 -6.69
CA GLY A 554 -2.56 46.85 -6.62
C GLY A 554 -3.06 46.71 -5.18
N LYS A 555 -4.36 46.44 -5.04
CA LYS A 555 -4.95 46.10 -3.75
C LYS A 555 -4.40 44.77 -3.24
N ALA A 556 -4.05 44.69 -1.96
CA ALA A 556 -3.63 43.45 -1.32
C ALA A 556 -4.73 42.37 -1.39
N GLN A 557 -4.34 41.16 -1.80
CA GLN A 557 -5.16 39.97 -1.93
C GLN A 557 -4.71 38.94 -0.90
N LYS A 558 -5.66 38.30 -0.23
CA LYS A 558 -5.34 37.28 0.79
C LYS A 558 -4.70 36.07 0.11
N MET A 559 -3.64 35.52 0.69
CA MET A 559 -3.06 34.25 0.25
C MET A 559 -4.08 33.12 0.40
N SER A 560 -3.93 32.07 -0.41
CA SER A 560 -4.85 30.93 -0.44
C SER A 560 -5.03 30.29 0.95
N ASN A 561 -6.15 29.59 1.14
CA ASN A 561 -6.42 28.86 2.39
C ASN A 561 -5.46 27.67 2.60
N ASN A 562 -4.71 27.27 1.57
CA ASN A 562 -3.63 26.28 1.70
C ASN A 562 -2.43 26.88 2.45
N VAL A 563 -2.18 28.18 2.31
CA VAL A 563 -1.13 28.89 3.06
C VAL A 563 -1.68 29.40 4.40
N ASN A 564 -2.82 30.09 4.37
CA ASN A 564 -3.48 30.69 5.55
C ASN A 564 -4.26 29.66 6.39
N THR A 565 -3.56 28.63 6.86
CA THR A 565 -4.13 27.48 7.59
C THR A 565 -4.12 27.64 9.11
N SER A 566 -3.33 28.58 9.64
CA SER A 566 -3.23 28.88 11.07
C SER A 566 -4.06 30.10 11.45
N ASN A 567 -4.40 30.25 12.73
CA ASN A 567 -4.94 31.50 13.29
C ASN A 567 -3.91 32.64 13.31
N TRP A 568 -2.61 32.33 13.32
CA TRP A 568 -1.53 33.31 13.32
C TRP A 568 -0.31 32.82 12.53
N GLN A 569 0.12 33.60 11.54
CA GLN A 569 1.30 33.34 10.73
C GLN A 569 1.91 34.64 10.21
N CYS A 570 3.24 34.69 10.15
CA CYS A 570 4.01 35.88 9.81
C CYS A 570 5.39 35.51 9.23
N ASP A 571 6.28 36.51 9.15
CA ASP A 571 7.67 36.39 8.73
C ASP A 571 7.88 35.64 7.41
N ALA A 572 6.98 35.87 6.45
CA ALA A 572 7.00 35.13 5.21
C ALA A 572 8.16 35.53 4.28
N PHE A 573 8.82 34.54 3.71
CA PHE A 573 9.93 34.72 2.77
C PHE A 573 9.75 33.84 1.54
N LEU A 574 9.86 34.42 0.35
CA LEU A 574 9.77 33.71 -0.91
C LEU A 574 11.17 33.38 -1.44
N SER A 575 11.41 32.13 -1.83
CA SER A 575 12.64 31.70 -2.50
C SER A 575 12.87 32.50 -3.78
N LYS A 576 14.14 32.64 -4.18
CA LYS A 576 14.52 33.46 -5.34
C LYS A 576 13.87 33.01 -6.65
N ASP A 577 13.65 31.71 -6.80
CA ASP A 577 12.97 31.12 -7.95
C ASP A 577 11.44 31.24 -7.90
N GLY A 578 10.88 31.77 -6.80
CA GLY A 578 9.46 31.96 -6.59
C GLY A 578 8.68 30.68 -6.29
N LYS A 579 9.35 29.55 -6.04
CA LYS A 579 8.70 28.23 -5.91
C LYS A 579 8.40 27.80 -4.49
N ALA A 580 9.04 28.40 -3.49
CA ALA A 580 8.91 28.04 -2.09
C ALA A 580 8.67 29.27 -1.21
N LEU A 581 7.60 29.23 -0.42
CA LEU A 581 7.23 30.30 0.51
C LEU A 581 7.40 29.77 1.94
N PHE A 582 8.41 30.30 2.63
CA PHE A 582 8.69 30.05 4.04
C PHE A 582 7.89 31.02 4.91
N PHE A 583 7.52 30.60 6.11
CA PHE A 583 6.86 31.47 7.10
C PHE A 583 6.87 30.84 8.49
N ALA A 584 6.68 31.66 9.51
CA ALA A 584 6.43 31.22 10.88
C ALA A 584 4.93 31.10 11.13
N ALA A 585 4.46 30.05 11.82
CA ALA A 585 3.03 29.87 12.10
C ALA A 585 2.73 29.14 13.42
N LYS A 586 1.57 29.48 14.01
CA LYS A 586 0.95 28.76 15.14
C LYS A 586 0.09 27.61 14.64
N ARG A 587 0.58 26.37 14.58
CA ARG A 587 -0.20 25.25 14.03
C ARG A 587 -0.32 24.09 15.01
N SER A 588 -1.36 23.28 14.82
CA SER A 588 -1.62 22.11 15.66
C SER A 588 -0.54 21.03 15.56
N ASP A 589 0.26 21.06 14.49
CA ASP A 589 1.40 20.19 14.23
C ASP A 589 2.75 20.82 14.60
N MET A 590 2.75 21.90 15.39
CA MET A 590 3.96 22.42 16.02
C MET A 590 4.51 21.44 17.04
N LEU A 591 5.82 21.48 17.26
CA LEU A 591 6.48 20.70 18.32
C LEU A 591 6.13 21.22 19.72
N ASN A 592 5.82 22.50 19.85
CA ASN A 592 5.42 23.11 21.11
C ASN A 592 4.09 22.55 21.64
N MET A 593 4.06 22.20 22.93
CA MET A 593 2.89 21.62 23.60
C MET A 593 1.77 22.62 23.94
N PHE A 594 2.03 23.92 23.85
CA PHE A 594 1.09 25.02 24.16
C PHE A 594 0.66 25.78 22.90
N ASN A 595 0.21 25.05 21.87
CA ASN A 595 -0.10 25.62 20.56
C ASN A 595 -1.51 26.24 20.43
N ASP A 596 -2.27 26.37 21.53
CA ASP A 596 -3.61 26.97 21.55
C ASP A 596 -3.58 28.49 21.84
N ALA A 597 -4.56 29.22 21.33
CA ALA A 597 -4.65 30.68 21.44
C ALA A 597 -4.86 31.18 22.89
N ASP A 598 -5.31 30.31 23.79
CA ASP A 598 -5.57 30.63 25.21
C ASP A 598 -4.29 30.84 26.04
N PHE A 599 -3.11 30.67 25.43
CA PHE A 599 -1.82 30.72 26.10
C PHE A 599 -1.04 32.04 25.88
N ASP A 600 -1.59 32.99 25.13
CA ASP A 600 -0.98 34.31 24.95
C ASP A 600 -0.78 35.03 26.30
N GLY A 601 0.43 35.56 26.53
CA GLY A 601 0.80 36.24 27.79
C GLY A 601 1.27 35.33 28.93
N LEU A 602 1.39 34.02 28.70
CA LEU A 602 2.01 33.10 29.66
C LEU A 602 3.52 33.29 29.77
N VAL A 603 4.10 32.99 30.92
CA VAL A 603 5.56 32.91 31.03
C VAL A 603 6.00 31.49 30.72
N TYR A 604 6.73 31.31 29.62
CA TYR A 604 7.32 30.03 29.20
C TYR A 604 8.72 30.27 28.64
N HIS A 605 9.67 29.37 28.94
CA HIS A 605 11.06 29.46 28.47
C HIS A 605 11.72 30.81 28.84
N GLY A 606 11.34 31.38 29.98
CA GLY A 606 11.87 32.65 30.45
C GLY A 606 11.53 33.87 29.60
N LYS A 607 10.41 33.84 28.87
CA LYS A 607 9.79 35.02 28.25
C LYS A 607 8.29 35.01 28.46
N VAL A 608 7.66 36.18 28.32
CA VAL A 608 6.20 36.27 28.21
C VAL A 608 5.86 35.89 26.77
N ASP A 609 4.94 34.95 26.58
CA ASP A 609 4.56 34.43 25.27
C ASP A 609 3.97 35.54 24.41
N GLU A 610 4.71 35.88 23.36
CA GLU A 610 4.33 36.82 22.30
C GLU A 610 4.28 36.09 20.95
N HIS A 611 3.76 34.86 20.92
CA HIS A 611 3.53 34.01 19.75
C HIS A 611 4.66 33.02 19.42
N GLN A 612 4.75 31.93 20.19
CA GLN A 612 5.58 30.77 19.84
C GLN A 612 5.16 30.17 18.50
N THR A 613 6.13 29.83 17.65
CA THR A 613 5.89 29.34 16.29
C THR A 613 6.95 28.35 15.85
N ASP A 614 6.54 27.47 14.93
CA ASP A 614 7.45 26.69 14.10
C ASP A 614 7.57 27.35 12.72
N LEU A 615 8.63 27.00 12.00
CA LEU A 615 8.82 27.34 10.60
C LEU A 615 8.22 26.29 9.67
N TYR A 616 7.62 26.78 8.60
CA TYR A 616 6.99 25.99 7.57
C TYR A 616 7.40 26.48 6.18
N VAL A 617 7.22 25.62 5.18
CA VAL A 617 7.29 25.99 3.77
C VAL A 617 6.08 25.48 2.99
N CYS A 618 5.57 26.29 2.07
CA CYS A 618 4.65 25.86 1.03
C CYS A 618 5.39 25.86 -0.31
N THR A 619 5.16 24.86 -1.15
CA THR A 619 5.62 24.86 -2.55
C THR A 619 4.48 25.23 -3.50
N ILE A 620 4.81 25.82 -4.64
CA ILE A 620 3.84 26.10 -5.70
C ILE A 620 3.90 24.99 -6.77
N ASN A 621 2.75 24.52 -7.23
CA ASN A 621 2.66 23.52 -8.30
C ASN A 621 2.73 24.18 -9.70
N GLU A 622 2.74 23.37 -10.75
CA GLU A 622 2.79 23.84 -12.15
C GLU A 622 1.58 24.69 -12.54
N ASP A 623 0.44 24.49 -11.87
CA ASP A 623 -0.80 25.27 -12.06
C ASP A 623 -0.76 26.64 -11.35
N GLY A 624 0.32 26.94 -10.60
CA GLY A 624 0.46 28.19 -9.85
C GLY A 624 -0.28 28.20 -8.50
N GLU A 625 -0.68 27.03 -8.00
CA GLU A 625 -1.34 26.87 -6.71
C GLU A 625 -0.35 26.49 -5.60
N TRP A 626 -0.44 27.17 -4.47
CA TRP A 626 0.33 26.82 -3.27
C TRP A 626 -0.22 25.54 -2.63
N GLY A 627 0.68 24.60 -2.36
CA GLY A 627 0.42 23.38 -1.58
C GLY A 627 0.22 23.63 -0.09
N LYS A 628 0.01 22.55 0.66
CA LYS A 628 -0.12 22.62 2.13
C LYS A 628 1.24 22.91 2.79
N PRO A 629 1.26 23.50 4.00
CA PRO A 629 2.50 23.78 4.71
C PRO A 629 3.19 22.48 5.11
N ILE A 630 4.50 22.44 4.90
CA ILE A 630 5.42 21.38 5.33
C ILE A 630 6.18 21.94 6.54
N ASN A 631 6.13 21.27 7.69
CA ASN A 631 6.94 21.62 8.87
C ASN A 631 8.41 21.35 8.54
N LEU A 632 9.34 22.27 8.86
CA LEU A 632 10.76 22.13 8.49
C LEU A 632 11.53 21.07 9.32
N GLY A 633 10.84 20.36 10.22
CA GLY A 633 11.39 19.21 10.96
C GLY A 633 12.14 19.60 12.23
N GLY A 634 12.38 18.60 13.08
CA GLY A 634 12.95 18.77 14.43
C GLY A 634 14.44 19.17 14.48
N THR A 635 15.11 19.29 13.34
CA THR A 635 16.44 19.89 13.25
C THR A 635 16.37 21.41 13.30
N ILE A 636 15.34 22.02 12.69
CA ILE A 636 15.12 23.47 12.71
C ILE A 636 14.19 23.84 13.84
N ASN A 637 13.00 23.24 13.85
CA ASN A 637 11.95 23.55 14.81
C ASN A 637 12.26 22.87 16.14
N THR A 638 11.99 23.58 17.23
CA THR A 638 12.22 23.10 18.59
C THR A 638 10.92 23.12 19.39
N LEU A 639 10.95 22.74 20.67
CA LEU A 639 9.80 22.94 21.57
C LEU A 639 9.55 24.43 21.88
N TYR A 640 10.39 25.33 21.37
CA TYR A 640 10.38 26.75 21.70
C TYR A 640 9.93 27.58 20.50
N THR A 641 10.63 28.65 20.14
CA THR A 641 10.19 29.60 19.12
C THR A 641 11.20 29.74 18.02
N GLU A 642 10.77 29.47 16.78
CA GLU A 642 11.52 29.78 15.58
C GLU A 642 10.82 30.87 14.76
N ARG A 643 11.59 31.86 14.29
CA ARG A 643 11.09 33.08 13.62
C ARG A 643 11.95 33.50 12.45
N THR A 644 11.41 34.41 11.63
CA THR A 644 12.16 35.12 10.57
C THR A 644 13.00 34.24 9.65
N PRO A 645 12.40 33.24 8.97
CA PRO A 645 13.12 32.48 7.96
C PRO A 645 13.57 33.37 6.79
N PHE A 646 14.78 33.17 6.32
CA PHE A 646 15.35 33.83 5.15
C PHE A 646 16.23 32.85 4.39
N LEU A 647 15.78 32.40 3.22
CA LEU A 647 16.57 31.53 2.35
C LEU A 647 17.45 32.40 1.45
N HIS A 648 18.77 32.23 1.56
CA HIS A 648 19.72 32.97 0.75
C HIS A 648 19.54 32.69 -0.76
N SER A 649 20.05 33.59 -1.59
CA SER A 649 19.90 33.55 -3.05
C SER A 649 20.52 32.34 -3.75
N ASP A 650 21.29 31.52 -3.01
CA ASP A 650 21.82 30.22 -3.44
C ASP A 650 20.82 29.06 -3.26
N ASN A 651 19.62 29.31 -2.72
CA ASN A 651 18.58 28.33 -2.40
C ASN A 651 19.03 27.19 -1.46
N LYS A 652 20.16 27.37 -0.76
CA LYS A 652 20.80 26.33 0.06
C LYS A 652 20.93 26.73 1.52
N HIS A 653 21.26 27.99 1.81
CA HIS A 653 21.46 28.45 3.19
C HIS A 653 20.22 29.16 3.74
N LEU A 654 19.59 28.58 4.75
CA LEU A 654 18.45 29.15 5.45
C LEU A 654 18.93 29.80 6.75
N TYR A 655 18.70 31.10 6.87
CA TYR A 655 18.90 31.88 8.08
C TYR A 655 17.58 31.97 8.84
N PHE A 656 17.61 31.82 10.15
CA PHE A 656 16.42 31.91 10.99
C PHE A 656 16.78 32.28 12.42
N ALA A 657 15.81 32.76 13.19
CA ALA A 657 15.97 33.06 14.61
C ALA A 657 15.37 31.95 15.46
N SER A 658 16.02 31.55 16.56
CA SER A 658 15.51 30.55 17.49
C SER A 658 16.04 30.76 18.90
N ASP A 659 15.21 30.47 19.90
CA ASP A 659 15.61 30.38 21.31
C ASP A 659 15.83 28.94 21.79
N GLY A 660 15.67 27.94 20.91
CA GLY A 660 15.70 26.53 21.28
C GLY A 660 17.04 25.81 21.10
N HIS A 661 18.01 26.39 20.41
CA HIS A 661 19.26 25.71 19.99
C HIS A 661 20.46 25.89 20.94
N GLY A 662 20.28 26.55 22.08
CA GLY A 662 21.33 26.75 23.08
C GLY A 662 22.24 27.95 22.81
N GLY A 663 21.63 29.08 22.42
CA GLY A 663 22.31 30.34 22.10
C GLY A 663 22.69 31.20 23.30
N LEU A 664 22.99 32.47 23.05
CA LEU A 664 23.44 33.45 24.04
C LEU A 664 22.31 34.04 24.87
N GLY A 665 21.14 34.24 24.27
CA GLY A 665 20.04 34.98 24.86
C GLY A 665 18.67 34.38 24.57
N GLY A 666 17.73 35.25 24.20
CA GLY A 666 16.40 34.85 23.76
C GLY A 666 16.48 34.24 22.36
N LEU A 667 15.86 34.88 21.37
CA LEU A 667 16.07 34.52 19.98
C LEU A 667 17.51 34.82 19.57
N ASP A 668 18.20 33.83 19.01
CA ASP A 668 19.51 34.00 18.38
C ASP A 668 19.38 33.71 16.88
N MET A 669 20.16 34.38 16.05
CA MET A 669 20.28 34.06 14.62
C MET A 669 21.15 32.82 14.39
N TYR A 670 20.63 31.91 13.56
CA TYR A 670 21.27 30.70 13.08
C TYR A 670 21.27 30.64 11.56
N VAL A 671 22.14 29.79 11.02
CA VAL A 671 22.14 29.38 9.62
C VAL A 671 22.21 27.86 9.53
N THR A 672 21.47 27.29 8.59
CA THR A 672 21.50 25.85 8.28
C THR A 672 21.57 25.63 6.77
N THR A 673 22.11 24.48 6.39
CA THR A 673 22.33 24.07 5.01
C THR A 673 21.30 23.03 4.60
N ARG A 674 20.60 23.28 3.48
CA ARG A 674 19.72 22.29 2.86
C ARG A 674 20.55 21.12 2.33
N LEU A 675 20.20 19.90 2.73
CA LEU A 675 20.98 18.69 2.44
C LEU A 675 20.59 18.00 1.13
N SER A 676 19.36 18.23 0.64
CA SER A 676 18.88 17.70 -0.64
C SER A 676 17.84 18.63 -1.25
N ASP A 677 17.86 18.72 -2.58
CA ASP A 677 16.91 19.52 -3.35
C ASP A 677 15.50 18.90 -3.38
N ASP A 678 15.37 17.63 -3.01
CA ASP A 678 14.13 16.85 -3.08
C ASP A 678 13.26 16.95 -1.80
N CYS A 679 13.79 17.55 -0.72
CA CYS A 679 13.09 17.67 0.56
C CYS A 679 13.24 19.06 1.20
N TRP A 680 12.29 19.39 2.07
CA TRP A 680 12.26 20.68 2.79
C TRP A 680 12.31 20.51 4.32
N ASP A 681 12.48 19.29 4.79
CA ASP A 681 12.67 18.88 6.18
C ASP A 681 14.05 18.23 6.39
N CYS A 682 14.97 18.42 5.43
CA CYS A 682 16.31 17.84 5.41
C CYS A 682 17.39 18.92 5.50
N TRP A 683 17.66 19.33 6.73
CA TRP A 683 18.57 20.43 7.06
C TRP A 683 19.75 19.92 7.87
N SER A 684 20.91 20.58 7.73
CA SER A 684 22.03 20.35 8.64
C SER A 684 21.72 20.88 10.04
N GLU A 685 22.50 20.46 11.03
CA GLU A 685 22.46 21.09 12.36
C GLU A 685 22.68 22.62 12.21
N PRO A 686 21.84 23.46 12.87
CA PRO A 686 21.99 24.91 12.81
C PRO A 686 23.29 25.40 13.44
N ILE A 687 23.95 26.33 12.76
CA ILE A 687 25.15 27.02 13.24
C ILE A 687 24.75 28.41 13.75
N ASN A 688 25.04 28.70 15.01
CA ASN A 688 24.82 30.03 15.59
C ASN A 688 25.75 31.07 14.92
N LEU A 689 25.23 32.26 14.60
CA LEU A 689 26.02 33.32 13.93
C LEU A 689 27.06 34.00 14.84
N GLY A 690 27.14 33.61 16.11
CA GLY A 690 28.22 33.99 17.01
C GLY A 690 27.97 35.28 17.80
N LYS A 691 28.82 35.50 18.81
CA LYS A 691 28.67 36.54 19.85
C LYS A 691 28.86 37.99 19.42
N GLU A 692 29.23 38.22 18.16
CA GLU A 692 29.34 39.58 17.60
C GLU A 692 28.09 39.98 16.82
N ILE A 693 27.25 38.99 16.48
CA ILE A 693 25.96 39.17 15.80
C ILE A 693 24.82 39.01 16.81
N ASN A 694 24.84 37.91 17.57
CA ASN A 694 23.85 37.62 18.59
C ASN A 694 24.19 38.30 19.93
N THR A 695 23.16 38.68 20.66
CA THR A 695 23.21 39.38 21.94
C THR A 695 22.59 38.52 23.05
N ALA A 696 22.47 39.06 24.26
CA ALA A 696 21.77 38.38 25.35
C ALA A 696 20.23 38.57 25.30
N SER A 697 19.70 39.25 24.28
CA SER A 697 18.27 39.54 24.07
C SER A 697 17.74 38.80 22.83
N ASP A 698 16.65 39.27 22.22
CA ASP A 698 16.15 38.72 20.96
C ASP A 698 16.84 39.36 19.76
N ASP A 699 17.46 38.53 18.94
CA ASP A 699 18.09 38.84 17.66
C ASP A 699 17.36 38.08 16.55
N MET A 700 16.70 38.83 15.67
CA MET A 700 15.84 38.27 14.63
C MET A 700 15.79 39.17 13.40
N GLY A 701 15.23 38.66 12.30
CA GLY A 701 14.85 39.49 11.15
C GLY A 701 15.97 39.84 10.18
N TYR A 702 17.16 39.24 10.31
CA TYR A 702 18.30 39.51 9.43
C TYR A 702 17.96 39.17 7.97
N LYS A 703 18.17 40.12 7.07
CA LYS A 703 18.09 39.94 5.62
C LYS A 703 19.47 40.10 5.01
N ILE A 704 19.99 39.02 4.43
CA ILE A 704 21.32 39.00 3.85
C ILE A 704 21.27 39.57 2.43
N SER A 705 22.24 40.42 2.09
CA SER A 705 22.40 40.94 0.73
C SER A 705 22.68 39.80 -0.27
N ASN A 706 22.37 40.02 -1.55
CA ASN A 706 22.52 38.97 -2.57
C ASN A 706 23.97 38.49 -2.79
N ASP A 707 24.94 39.35 -2.53
CA ASP A 707 26.36 38.99 -2.57
C ASP A 707 26.84 38.27 -1.29
N GLY A 708 25.96 38.14 -0.29
CA GLY A 708 26.22 37.46 0.97
C GLY A 708 27.11 38.23 1.94
N THR A 709 27.42 39.50 1.68
CA THR A 709 28.43 40.26 2.46
C THR A 709 27.84 41.12 3.56
N GLN A 710 26.58 41.53 3.45
CA GLN A 710 25.92 42.42 4.40
C GLN A 710 24.64 41.79 4.95
N ALA A 711 24.30 42.15 6.18
CA ALA A 711 22.99 41.82 6.75
C ALA A 711 22.30 43.10 7.23
N TYR A 712 21.04 43.25 6.84
CA TYR A 712 20.16 44.32 7.28
C TYR A 712 19.15 43.78 8.29
N PHE A 713 18.96 44.49 9.38
CA PHE A 713 18.06 44.08 10.46
C PHE A 713 17.61 45.31 11.24
N SER A 714 16.66 45.13 12.14
CA SER A 714 16.19 46.19 13.01
C SER A 714 16.50 45.88 14.46
N LYS A 715 16.84 46.92 15.24
CA LYS A 715 17.17 46.78 16.65
C LYS A 715 16.65 47.99 17.43
N SER A 716 16.29 47.76 18.70
CA SER A 716 15.92 48.83 19.62
C SER A 716 17.12 49.72 19.95
N THR A 717 16.98 51.03 19.77
CA THR A 717 17.98 52.05 20.13
C THR A 717 17.64 52.81 21.40
N ALA A 718 16.46 52.56 21.98
CA ALA A 718 16.08 53.09 23.28
C ALA A 718 16.94 52.48 24.41
N GLY A 719 17.49 53.35 25.27
CA GLY A 719 18.29 52.94 26.43
C GLY A 719 17.55 52.00 27.39
N LYS A 720 18.33 51.21 28.14
CA LYS A 720 17.86 50.15 29.07
C LYS A 720 16.56 50.54 29.80
N GLY A 721 15.46 49.85 29.47
CA GLY A 721 14.20 49.93 30.21
C GLY A 721 13.12 50.89 29.64
N LYS A 722 13.33 51.51 28.47
CA LYS A 722 12.27 52.21 27.73
C LYS A 722 11.92 51.42 26.46
N LYS A 723 10.63 51.15 26.23
CA LYS A 723 10.12 50.75 24.90
C LYS A 723 10.14 51.98 24.00
N GLY A 724 10.49 51.79 22.73
CA GLY A 724 10.27 52.78 21.66
C GLY A 724 11.53 53.44 21.12
N ASN A 725 12.07 52.83 20.07
CA ASN A 725 12.65 53.38 18.82
C ASN A 725 13.37 52.18 18.17
N LEU A 726 12.76 51.57 17.15
CA LEU A 726 13.44 50.56 16.34
C LEU A 726 14.10 51.29 15.17
N ASP A 727 15.40 51.07 14.97
CA ASP A 727 16.12 51.58 13.81
C ASP A 727 16.62 50.41 12.97
N ILE A 728 16.74 50.63 11.66
CA ILE A 728 17.36 49.69 10.73
C ILE A 728 18.87 49.88 10.77
N PHE A 729 19.58 48.77 10.94
CA PHE A 729 21.03 48.68 10.93
C PHE A 729 21.51 47.81 9.78
N VAL A 730 22.76 48.03 9.39
CA VAL A 730 23.54 47.16 8.50
C VAL A 730 24.81 46.71 9.20
N ILE A 731 25.18 45.45 9.00
CA ILE A 731 26.49 44.91 9.36
C ILE A 731 27.18 44.32 8.14
N THR A 732 28.51 44.32 8.15
CA THR A 732 29.29 43.44 7.26
C THR A 732 29.47 42.09 7.93
N LEU A 733 29.03 41.02 7.28
CA LEU A 733 29.17 39.66 7.79
C LEU A 733 30.64 39.22 7.79
N PRO A 734 31.15 38.67 8.90
CA PRO A 734 32.44 37.99 8.94
C PRO A 734 32.57 36.97 7.82
N GLU A 735 33.75 36.85 7.23
CA GLU A 735 33.96 36.02 6.04
C GLU A 735 33.49 34.56 6.27
N ASN A 736 33.75 33.99 7.44
CA ASN A 736 33.35 32.62 7.79
C ASN A 736 31.84 32.43 8.02
N LEU A 737 31.05 33.51 8.02
CA LEU A 737 29.59 33.50 8.18
C LEU A 737 28.86 33.94 6.90
N GLN A 738 29.61 34.29 5.85
CA GLN A 738 29.05 34.55 4.53
C GLN A 738 28.59 33.22 3.90
N PRO A 739 27.43 33.18 3.21
CA PRO A 739 26.87 31.95 2.64
C PRO A 739 27.87 31.09 1.86
N LYS A 740 28.74 31.71 1.05
CA LYS A 740 29.75 31.02 0.24
C LYS A 740 30.80 30.24 1.03
N ASN A 741 30.97 30.53 2.32
CA ASN A 741 32.01 29.97 3.19
C ASN A 741 31.47 29.01 4.25
N ILE A 742 30.14 28.91 4.36
CA ILE A 742 29.47 27.92 5.20
C ILE A 742 29.51 26.59 4.44
N LYS A 743 29.93 25.52 5.12
CA LYS A 743 30.17 24.20 4.52
C LYS A 743 28.97 23.28 4.67
#